data_AF-A0A1V1P9X3-F1
#
_entry.id   AF-A0A1V1P9X3-F1
#
_cell.length_a   1.000
_cell.length_b   1.000
_cell.length_c   1.000
_cell.angle_alpha   90.00
_cell.angle_beta   90.00
_cell.angle_gamma   90.00
#
_symmetry.space_group_name_H-M   'P 1'
#
loop_
_entity.id
_entity.type
_entity.pdbx_description
1 polymer ?
#
loop_
_entity_poly.entity_id
_entity_poly.type
_entity_poly.pdbx_seq_one_letter_code
_entity_poly.pdbx_strand_id
1 'polypeptide(L)'
;PGQWLETGNFWHGFFNPGFLPSLLFRTALTIVFAGIFGLLTATVGIEKESLRNDQVNYCAKWILLGLLTLPVFSHFYFYALPEQSMTMIQGASPEIQPIVILFLIISVMLAVCGGIMLLQLSRQTRKVLAYALLILGLVYMGSFEWIREASRKPFIIYNYMYANQMYKNDAEKLQKQGILKHAKWTRHKAITSENVLAAGHDLYLFACSSCHSIGGPMNDILTLTKKYDVHGIEALLTGQGKILSYMPRFYGTDQERSALAKYIVYELNQNTTAPAQPSMLTIPAVSSEKNVFDQYTLLAWANKGMHLHADCNGQFELGKSMGTIQAQLIHRDELPEHVMDGVDMTYSCESQNITGKMTYDDIAMTFVAKNVHVSAFDKDGRYNPYPVITIIAQDRQTNKCIARTQMIFAVSSAMACKNCHGGTWKHKGQTGVAMSTANDILHAHDRISKTSLIEDDAPKACNDCHELSTNTQILNLSSAIHGFHANYIDDDSENACMNCHASYNGKSLCYRGLHVDVGLTCVDCHGSLTDHALALLVHEQRKGKKTAKRYMKYLVPDKISNMEDIQSRKPWSQEPDCLTCHVDYETPEIVSGYNQWTETSDTLFRNLTGNAGIRCTACHGQPHSLYPASNIFDSNRDNIQALQYQSVARPIGGNGQCSVCHMINMQDNYHHKNMVQ
;
A
#
# COMPACT_ATOMS: atom_id res chain seq x y z
N PRO A 1 0.20 -33.90 13.44
CA PRO A 1 0.85 -35.18 13.10
C PRO A 1 1.76 -35.76 14.20
N GLY A 2 2.14 -35.00 15.24
CA GLY A 2 2.97 -35.53 16.34
C GLY A 2 4.36 -35.96 15.87
N GLN A 3 4.92 -37.01 16.50
CA GLN A 3 6.25 -37.57 16.20
C GLN A 3 6.39 -38.16 14.78
N TRP A 4 5.30 -38.25 14.01
CA TRP A 4 5.36 -38.70 12.62
C TRP A 4 6.24 -37.81 11.74
N LEU A 5 6.32 -36.50 12.03
CA LEU A 5 7.16 -35.57 11.27
C LEU A 5 8.64 -35.94 11.31
N GLU A 6 9.09 -36.55 12.40
CA GLU A 6 10.48 -36.95 12.62
C GLU A 6 10.71 -38.41 12.21
N THR A 7 9.75 -39.28 12.51
CA THR A 7 9.94 -40.73 12.42
C THR A 7 9.44 -41.36 11.12
N GLY A 8 8.51 -40.69 10.42
CA GLY A 8 7.77 -41.28 9.28
C GLY A 8 6.91 -42.50 9.65
N ASN A 9 6.88 -42.91 10.92
CA ASN A 9 6.22 -44.13 11.38
C ASN A 9 4.70 -43.96 11.41
N PHE A 10 4.00 -44.84 10.69
CA PHE A 10 2.54 -44.85 10.60
C PHE A 10 1.83 -44.72 11.96
N TRP A 11 2.27 -45.46 12.97
CA TRP A 11 1.62 -45.49 14.29
C TRP A 11 1.79 -44.19 15.06
N HIS A 12 2.92 -43.49 14.92
CA HIS A 12 3.11 -42.16 15.49
C HIS A 12 2.22 -41.12 14.82
N GLY A 13 1.89 -41.32 13.54
CA GLY A 13 0.93 -40.48 12.82
C GLY A 13 -0.51 -40.78 13.22
N PHE A 14 -0.86 -42.06 13.33
CA PHE A 14 -2.20 -42.52 13.70
C PHE A 14 -2.56 -42.15 15.14
N PHE A 15 -1.72 -42.54 16.11
CA PHE A 15 -1.88 -42.22 17.54
C PHE A 15 -1.19 -40.90 17.91
N ASN A 16 -1.37 -39.87 17.09
CA ASN A 16 -0.87 -38.54 17.41
C ASN A 16 -1.62 -37.94 18.63
N PRO A 17 -1.09 -36.89 19.28
CA PRO A 17 -1.72 -36.30 20.47
C PRO A 17 -3.18 -35.87 20.30
N GLY A 18 -3.61 -35.54 19.07
CA GLY A 18 -5.00 -35.18 18.77
C GLY A 18 -5.93 -36.37 18.51
N PHE A 19 -5.42 -37.60 18.37
CA PHE A 19 -6.22 -38.78 18.03
C PHE A 19 -7.29 -39.08 19.09
N LEU A 20 -6.88 -39.31 20.34
CA LEU A 20 -7.79 -39.70 21.41
C LEU A 20 -8.82 -38.59 21.73
N PRO A 21 -8.44 -37.31 21.86
CA PRO A 21 -9.40 -36.24 22.06
C PRO A 21 -10.40 -36.10 20.90
N SER A 22 -9.93 -36.19 19.65
CA SER A 22 -10.81 -36.13 18.47
C SER A 22 -11.76 -37.32 18.42
N LEU A 23 -11.28 -38.52 18.77
CA LEU A 23 -12.10 -39.73 18.83
C LEU A 23 -13.24 -39.57 19.84
N LEU A 24 -12.93 -39.20 21.08
CA LEU A 24 -13.94 -39.01 22.13
C LEU A 24 -14.97 -37.95 21.76
N PHE A 25 -14.51 -36.81 21.22
CA PHE A 25 -15.39 -35.75 20.76
C PHE A 25 -16.33 -36.22 19.62
N ARG A 26 -15.79 -36.91 18.60
CA ARG A 26 -16.59 -37.45 17.49
C ARG A 26 -17.54 -38.55 17.92
N THR A 27 -17.16 -39.38 18.90
CA THR A 27 -18.05 -40.37 19.50
C THR A 27 -19.24 -39.71 20.18
N ALA A 28 -19.03 -38.63 20.96
CA ALA A 28 -20.13 -37.88 21.55
C ALA A 28 -21.07 -37.26 20.49
N LEU A 29 -20.51 -36.67 19.42
CA LEU A 29 -21.32 -36.20 18.28
C LEU A 29 -22.11 -37.33 17.62
N THR A 30 -21.49 -38.50 17.44
CA THR A 30 -22.13 -39.66 16.81
C THR A 30 -23.28 -40.19 17.66
N ILE A 31 -23.15 -40.17 18.99
CA ILE A 31 -24.23 -40.52 19.92
C ILE A 31 -25.43 -39.57 19.73
N VAL A 32 -25.19 -38.27 19.56
CA VAL A 32 -26.25 -37.30 19.25
C VAL A 32 -26.95 -37.67 17.95
N PHE A 33 -26.21 -37.93 16.87
CA PHE A 33 -26.79 -38.29 15.58
C PHE A 33 -27.54 -39.63 15.63
N ALA A 34 -27.00 -40.64 16.30
CA ALA A 34 -27.67 -41.92 16.48
C ALA A 34 -29.04 -41.75 17.18
N GLY A 35 -29.10 -40.90 18.20
CA GLY A 35 -30.36 -40.54 18.85
C GLY A 35 -31.32 -39.81 17.91
N ILE A 36 -30.85 -38.86 17.09
CA ILE A 36 -31.68 -38.12 16.13
C ILE A 36 -32.26 -39.05 15.05
N PHE A 37 -31.45 -39.90 14.45
CA PHE A 37 -31.93 -40.88 13.46
C PHE A 37 -32.90 -41.89 14.10
N GLY A 38 -32.59 -42.36 15.31
CA GLY A 38 -33.48 -43.23 16.09
C GLY A 38 -34.83 -42.57 16.41
N LEU A 39 -34.85 -41.26 16.71
CA LEU A 39 -36.09 -40.50 16.92
C LEU A 39 -36.96 -40.45 15.65
N LEU A 40 -36.34 -40.25 14.49
CA LEU A 40 -37.06 -40.22 13.21
C LEU A 40 -37.71 -41.58 12.94
N THR A 41 -36.95 -42.67 13.07
CA THR A 41 -37.47 -44.04 12.91
C THR A 41 -38.59 -44.33 13.91
N ALA A 42 -38.42 -43.93 15.18
CA ALA A 42 -39.41 -44.16 16.22
C ALA A 42 -40.73 -43.40 15.98
N THR A 43 -40.64 -42.12 15.58
CA THR A 43 -41.82 -41.26 15.41
C THR A 43 -42.58 -41.53 14.10
N VAL A 44 -41.89 -41.96 13.05
CA VAL A 44 -42.48 -42.25 11.74
C VAL A 44 -42.91 -43.72 11.61
N GLY A 45 -42.05 -44.66 12.00
CA GLY A 45 -42.22 -46.09 11.70
C GLY A 45 -42.96 -46.92 12.76
N ILE A 46 -43.03 -46.49 14.03
CA ILE A 46 -43.64 -47.30 15.10
C ILE A 46 -45.11 -46.90 15.31
N GLU A 47 -46.01 -47.83 14.97
CA GLU A 47 -47.46 -47.66 15.14
C GLU A 47 -47.90 -47.78 16.60
N LYS A 48 -47.40 -48.82 17.30
CA LYS A 48 -47.73 -49.09 18.71
C LYS A 48 -47.27 -47.95 19.61
N GLU A 49 -48.22 -47.34 20.33
CA GLU A 49 -47.97 -46.12 21.10
C GLU A 49 -46.99 -46.29 22.27
N SER A 50 -47.13 -47.35 23.07
CA SER A 50 -46.23 -47.59 24.20
C SER A 50 -44.78 -47.77 23.74
N LEU A 51 -44.56 -48.63 22.74
CA LEU A 51 -43.23 -48.86 22.15
C LEU A 51 -42.64 -47.59 21.54
N ARG A 52 -43.46 -46.78 20.85
CA ARG A 52 -43.02 -45.48 20.32
C ARG A 52 -42.59 -44.53 21.43
N ASN A 53 -43.34 -44.44 22.51
CA ASN A 53 -43.03 -43.55 23.63
C ASN A 53 -41.73 -43.96 24.33
N ASP A 54 -41.53 -45.26 24.55
CA ASP A 54 -40.31 -45.80 25.14
C ASP A 54 -39.10 -45.51 24.25
N GLN A 55 -39.23 -45.75 22.94
CA GLN A 55 -38.15 -45.51 21.99
C GLN A 55 -37.83 -44.01 21.85
N VAL A 56 -38.85 -43.13 21.83
CA VAL A 56 -38.64 -41.68 21.80
C VAL A 56 -37.88 -41.21 23.04
N ASN A 57 -38.29 -41.67 24.22
CA ASN A 57 -37.62 -41.34 25.48
C ASN A 57 -36.17 -41.85 25.51
N TYR A 58 -35.95 -43.07 25.03
CA TYR A 58 -34.62 -43.66 24.93
C TYR A 58 -33.71 -42.82 24.02
N CYS A 59 -34.15 -42.53 22.79
CA CYS A 59 -33.38 -41.75 21.83
C CYS A 59 -33.12 -40.31 22.31
N ALA A 60 -34.11 -39.66 22.93
CA ALA A 60 -33.96 -38.31 23.50
C ALA A 60 -32.92 -38.26 24.63
N LYS A 61 -32.88 -39.27 25.51
CA LYS A 61 -31.84 -39.39 26.55
C LYS A 61 -30.44 -39.51 25.94
N TRP A 62 -30.28 -40.26 24.85
CA TRP A 62 -28.98 -40.36 24.16
C TRP A 62 -28.54 -39.06 23.50
N ILE A 63 -29.47 -38.29 22.92
CA ILE A 63 -29.18 -36.94 22.42
C ILE A 63 -28.65 -36.05 23.55
N LEU A 64 -29.36 -36.01 24.68
CA LEU A 64 -28.97 -35.19 25.83
C LEU A 64 -27.64 -35.65 26.44
N LEU A 65 -27.39 -36.96 26.53
CA LEU A 65 -26.13 -37.50 27.03
C LEU A 65 -24.95 -37.13 26.12
N GLY A 66 -25.12 -37.26 24.80
CA GLY A 66 -24.12 -36.84 23.82
C GLY A 66 -23.82 -35.34 23.94
N LEU A 67 -24.85 -34.50 24.03
CA LEU A 67 -24.69 -33.04 24.18
C LEU A 67 -24.10 -32.63 25.53
N LEU A 68 -24.39 -33.36 26.62
CA LEU A 68 -23.83 -33.09 27.95
C LEU A 68 -22.34 -33.44 28.03
N THR A 69 -21.94 -34.53 27.38
CA THR A 69 -20.54 -34.99 27.37
C THR A 69 -19.68 -34.22 26.36
N LEU A 70 -20.29 -33.61 25.34
CA LEU A 70 -19.59 -32.90 24.28
C LEU A 70 -18.68 -31.78 24.79
N PRO A 71 -19.10 -30.83 25.68
CA PRO A 71 -18.21 -29.77 26.17
C PRO A 71 -16.94 -30.29 26.87
N VAL A 72 -17.05 -31.42 27.57
CA VAL A 72 -15.92 -32.06 28.26
C VAL A 72 -14.89 -32.54 27.22
N PHE A 73 -15.34 -33.27 26.21
CA PHE A 73 -14.44 -33.75 25.15
C PHE A 73 -13.95 -32.64 24.22
N SER A 74 -14.76 -31.60 24.00
CA SER A 74 -14.33 -30.37 23.32
C SER A 74 -13.13 -29.75 24.01
N HIS A 75 -13.16 -29.64 25.34
CA HIS A 75 -12.06 -29.06 26.11
C HIS A 75 -10.76 -29.82 25.89
N PHE A 76 -10.78 -31.16 25.97
CA PHE A 76 -9.61 -31.98 25.66
C PHE A 76 -9.16 -31.85 24.21
N TYR A 77 -10.10 -31.75 23.27
CA TYR A 77 -9.77 -31.60 21.86
C TYR A 77 -9.11 -30.25 21.56
N PHE A 78 -9.63 -29.16 22.12
CA PHE A 78 -9.04 -27.83 21.98
C PHE A 78 -7.63 -27.76 22.58
N TYR A 79 -7.37 -28.43 23.70
CA TYR A 79 -6.04 -28.48 24.29
C TYR A 79 -5.00 -29.19 23.39
N ALA A 80 -5.44 -30.14 22.56
CA ALA A 80 -4.58 -30.88 21.64
C ALA A 80 -4.37 -30.17 20.29
N LEU A 81 -5.09 -29.08 20.00
CA LEU A 81 -4.96 -28.35 18.75
C LEU A 81 -3.71 -27.46 18.72
N PRO A 82 -3.05 -27.32 17.55
CA PRO A 82 -2.01 -26.32 17.38
C PRO A 82 -2.50 -24.90 17.68
N GLU A 83 -1.62 -24.06 18.24
CA GLU A 83 -1.93 -22.66 18.57
C GLU A 83 -2.53 -21.90 17.37
N GLN A 84 -2.00 -22.12 16.17
CA GLN A 84 -2.54 -21.51 14.95
C GLN A 84 -4.01 -21.89 14.70
N SER A 85 -4.38 -23.17 14.86
CA SER A 85 -5.79 -23.59 14.72
C SER A 85 -6.68 -22.94 15.78
N MET A 86 -6.17 -22.82 17.01
CA MET A 86 -6.89 -22.21 18.11
C MET A 86 -7.18 -20.73 17.85
N THR A 87 -6.19 -19.97 17.41
CA THR A 87 -6.38 -18.55 17.09
C THR A 87 -7.43 -18.33 15.99
N MET A 88 -7.49 -19.20 14.98
CA MET A 88 -8.51 -19.16 13.93
C MET A 88 -9.93 -19.37 14.50
N ILE A 89 -10.11 -20.34 15.40
CA ILE A 89 -11.40 -20.62 16.06
C ILE A 89 -11.78 -19.51 17.05
N GLN A 90 -10.81 -18.83 17.65
CA GLN A 90 -11.00 -17.74 18.62
C GLN A 90 -11.22 -16.35 17.98
N GLY A 91 -11.20 -16.25 16.65
CA GLY A 91 -11.60 -15.03 15.95
C GLY A 91 -10.52 -14.35 15.14
N ALA A 92 -9.39 -15.00 14.88
CA ALA A 92 -8.42 -14.50 13.92
C ALA A 92 -8.97 -14.46 12.48
N SER A 93 -9.97 -15.29 12.15
CA SER A 93 -10.71 -15.24 10.88
C SER A 93 -12.15 -14.79 11.12
N PRO A 94 -12.58 -13.65 10.55
CA PRO A 94 -13.96 -13.17 10.66
C PRO A 94 -14.97 -14.11 9.97
N GLU A 95 -14.53 -14.95 9.04
CA GLU A 95 -15.39 -15.92 8.34
C GLU A 95 -15.73 -17.13 9.23
N ILE A 96 -14.85 -17.50 10.16
CA ILE A 96 -15.06 -18.67 11.03
C ILE A 96 -16.01 -18.37 12.19
N GLN A 97 -15.95 -17.15 12.72
CA GLN A 97 -16.71 -16.77 13.92
C GLN A 97 -18.24 -16.98 13.80
N PRO A 98 -18.91 -16.57 12.72
CA PRO A 98 -20.35 -16.79 12.57
C PRO A 98 -20.72 -18.28 12.59
N ILE A 99 -19.88 -19.15 12.03
CA ILE A 99 -20.13 -20.59 11.99
C ILE A 99 -19.90 -21.24 13.36
N VAL A 100 -18.92 -20.76 14.13
CA VAL A 100 -18.72 -21.18 15.53
C VAL A 100 -19.93 -20.78 16.38
N ILE A 101 -20.42 -19.55 16.24
CA ILE A 101 -21.63 -19.08 16.94
C ILE A 101 -22.84 -19.93 16.54
N LEU A 102 -23.02 -20.19 15.24
CA LEU A 102 -24.08 -21.06 14.73
C LEU A 102 -24.01 -22.46 15.36
N PHE A 103 -22.82 -23.06 15.42
CA PHE A 103 -22.61 -24.36 16.05
C PHE A 103 -23.03 -24.35 17.53
N LEU A 104 -22.67 -23.31 18.29
CA LEU A 104 -23.07 -23.18 19.70
C LEU A 104 -24.58 -22.99 19.86
N ILE A 105 -25.21 -22.15 19.03
CA ILE A 105 -26.67 -21.94 19.05
C ILE A 105 -27.40 -23.26 18.74
N ILE A 106 -26.99 -23.97 17.70
CA ILE A 106 -27.60 -25.26 17.33
C ILE A 106 -27.40 -26.30 18.44
N SER A 107 -26.25 -26.31 19.14
CA SER A 107 -26.02 -27.20 20.29
C SER A 107 -27.10 -27.00 21.37
N VAL A 108 -27.40 -25.74 21.71
CA VAL A 108 -28.45 -25.39 22.69
C VAL A 108 -29.83 -25.76 22.16
N MET A 109 -30.13 -25.47 20.88
CA MET A 109 -31.41 -25.83 20.28
C MET A 109 -31.64 -27.34 20.27
N LEU A 110 -30.62 -28.14 19.93
CA LEU A 110 -30.69 -29.61 19.97
C LEU A 110 -30.95 -30.10 21.40
N ALA A 111 -30.32 -29.49 22.41
CA ALA A 111 -30.55 -29.84 23.82
C ALA A 111 -31.99 -29.52 24.25
N VAL A 112 -32.49 -28.33 23.93
CA VAL A 112 -33.86 -27.90 24.26
C VAL A 112 -34.89 -28.75 23.55
N CYS A 113 -34.78 -28.93 22.22
CA CYS A 113 -35.70 -29.76 21.45
C CYS A 113 -35.62 -31.24 21.87
N GLY A 114 -34.43 -31.76 22.17
CA GLY A 114 -34.24 -33.10 22.71
C GLY A 114 -34.87 -33.27 24.10
N GLY A 115 -34.80 -32.26 24.95
CA GLY A 115 -35.49 -32.23 26.25
C GLY A 115 -37.01 -32.20 26.11
N ILE A 116 -37.53 -31.38 25.20
CA ILE A 116 -38.97 -31.31 24.88
C ILE A 116 -39.52 -32.67 24.41
N MET A 117 -38.72 -33.48 23.70
CA MET A 117 -39.13 -34.83 23.28
C MET A 117 -39.46 -35.77 24.44
N LEU A 118 -38.96 -35.50 25.66
CA LEU A 118 -39.28 -36.27 26.87
C LEU A 118 -40.67 -35.95 27.44
N LEU A 119 -41.31 -34.87 26.97
CA LEU A 119 -42.67 -34.50 27.38
C LEU A 119 -43.72 -35.36 26.68
N GLN A 120 -44.91 -35.41 27.26
CA GLN A 120 -46.08 -36.03 26.63
C GLN A 120 -46.59 -35.10 25.52
N LEU A 121 -46.30 -35.46 24.28
CA LEU A 121 -46.61 -34.65 23.09
C LEU A 121 -47.47 -35.45 22.12
N SER A 122 -48.26 -34.74 21.31
CA SER A 122 -49.02 -35.37 20.23
C SER A 122 -48.09 -36.05 19.20
N ARG A 123 -48.60 -37.08 18.51
CA ARG A 123 -47.84 -37.78 17.46
C ARG A 123 -47.35 -36.83 16.36
N GLN A 124 -48.18 -35.86 15.96
CA GLN A 124 -47.81 -34.89 14.93
C GLN A 124 -46.71 -33.95 15.41
N THR A 125 -46.82 -33.43 16.63
CA THR A 125 -45.77 -32.57 17.23
C THR A 125 -44.43 -33.29 17.31
N ARG A 126 -44.41 -34.56 17.72
CA ARG A 126 -43.17 -35.36 17.77
C ARG A 126 -42.57 -35.61 16.39
N LYS A 127 -43.40 -35.86 15.37
CA LYS A 127 -42.91 -36.01 13.99
C LYS A 127 -42.29 -34.72 13.48
N VAL A 128 -42.97 -33.59 13.66
CA VAL A 128 -42.46 -32.26 13.25
C VAL A 128 -41.13 -31.96 13.96
N LEU A 129 -41.07 -32.15 15.28
CA LEU A 129 -39.84 -31.96 16.05
C LEU A 129 -38.72 -32.92 15.63
N ALA A 130 -39.03 -34.16 15.23
CA ALA A 130 -38.02 -35.11 14.78
C ALA A 130 -37.39 -34.69 13.44
N TYR A 131 -38.20 -34.20 12.49
CA TYR A 131 -37.68 -33.62 11.25
C TYR A 131 -36.89 -32.34 11.51
N ALA A 132 -37.34 -31.47 12.44
CA ALA A 132 -36.60 -30.28 12.83
C ALA A 132 -35.23 -30.65 13.45
N LEU A 133 -35.20 -31.61 14.37
CA LEU A 133 -33.96 -32.13 14.96
C LEU A 133 -33.03 -32.76 13.92
N LEU A 134 -33.57 -33.44 12.90
CA LEU A 134 -32.77 -33.97 11.79
C LEU A 134 -32.10 -32.85 11.00
N ILE A 135 -32.86 -31.83 10.59
CA ILE A 135 -32.32 -30.68 9.85
C ILE A 135 -31.25 -29.98 10.69
N LEU A 136 -31.56 -29.69 11.96
CA LEU A 136 -30.60 -29.09 12.89
C LEU A 136 -29.35 -29.96 13.04
N GLY A 137 -29.50 -31.28 13.14
CA GLY A 137 -28.39 -32.24 13.22
C GLY A 137 -27.51 -32.23 11.98
N LEU A 138 -28.09 -32.15 10.77
CA LEU A 138 -27.32 -32.07 9.53
C LEU A 138 -26.54 -30.75 9.42
N VAL A 139 -27.17 -29.62 9.79
CA VAL A 139 -26.48 -28.31 9.85
C VAL A 139 -25.41 -28.31 10.94
N TYR A 140 -25.65 -28.98 12.07
CA TYR A 140 -24.68 -29.16 13.15
C TYR A 140 -23.44 -29.94 12.69
N MET A 141 -23.64 -31.04 11.96
CA MET A 141 -22.56 -31.82 11.36
C MET A 141 -21.78 -30.98 10.33
N GLY A 142 -22.49 -30.27 9.45
CA GLY A 142 -21.88 -29.43 8.42
C GLY A 142 -21.07 -28.28 9.01
N SER A 143 -21.60 -27.58 10.02
CA SER A 143 -20.89 -26.51 10.71
C SER A 143 -19.62 -27.02 11.41
N PHE A 144 -19.67 -28.19 12.08
CA PHE A 144 -18.48 -28.79 12.67
C PHE A 144 -17.40 -29.13 11.63
N GLU A 145 -17.76 -29.83 10.55
CA GLU A 145 -16.80 -30.20 9.51
C GLU A 145 -16.19 -28.96 8.84
N TRP A 146 -16.99 -27.91 8.65
CA TRP A 146 -16.51 -26.64 8.12
C TRP A 146 -15.53 -25.95 9.10
N ILE A 147 -15.85 -25.87 10.40
CA ILE A 147 -14.93 -25.29 11.42
C ILE A 147 -13.64 -26.09 11.50
N ARG A 148 -13.73 -27.42 11.48
CA ARG A 148 -12.58 -28.32 11.49
C ARG A 148 -11.70 -28.11 10.26
N GLU A 149 -12.29 -27.95 9.08
CA GLU A 149 -11.56 -27.73 7.84
C GLU A 149 -10.93 -26.35 7.77
N ALA A 150 -11.68 -25.31 8.15
CA ALA A 150 -11.21 -23.94 8.13
C ALA A 150 -10.11 -23.69 9.17
N SER A 151 -10.22 -24.28 10.36
CA SER A 151 -9.24 -24.09 11.44
C SER A 151 -7.87 -24.71 11.16
N ARG A 152 -7.76 -25.71 10.27
CA ARG A 152 -6.47 -26.29 9.89
C ARG A 152 -5.74 -25.56 8.76
N LYS A 153 -6.43 -24.67 8.03
CA LYS A 153 -5.82 -23.90 6.95
C LYS A 153 -4.65 -23.04 7.49
N PRO A 154 -3.56 -22.89 6.72
CA PRO A 154 -3.40 -23.21 5.29
C PRO A 154 -2.92 -24.65 5.01
N PHE A 155 -2.86 -25.52 6.03
CA PHE A 155 -2.31 -26.86 5.92
C PHE A 155 -3.39 -27.95 5.79
N ILE A 156 -3.09 -29.02 5.06
CA ILE A 156 -3.78 -30.32 5.22
C ILE A 156 -3.13 -31.08 6.37
N ILE A 157 -1.78 -31.08 6.39
CA ILE A 157 -0.97 -31.62 7.46
C ILE A 157 -0.05 -30.51 7.95
N TYR A 158 -0.27 -30.07 9.19
CA TYR A 158 0.51 -29.01 9.82
C TYR A 158 2.02 -29.22 9.65
N ASN A 159 2.70 -28.16 9.18
CA ASN A 159 4.13 -28.11 8.92
C ASN A 159 4.68 -29.12 7.90
N TYR A 160 3.82 -29.80 7.13
CA TYR A 160 4.25 -30.78 6.13
C TYR A 160 3.68 -30.49 4.74
N MET A 161 2.36 -30.27 4.64
CA MET A 161 1.67 -30.14 3.36
C MET A 161 0.56 -29.09 3.41
N TYR A 162 0.56 -28.19 2.43
CA TYR A 162 -0.43 -27.12 2.27
C TYR A 162 -1.75 -27.63 1.67
N ALA A 163 -2.81 -26.81 1.72
CA ALA A 163 -4.12 -27.08 1.16
C ALA A 163 -4.15 -27.30 -0.36
N ASN A 164 -3.14 -26.81 -1.07
CA ASN A 164 -2.89 -27.08 -2.49
C ASN A 164 -1.94 -28.26 -2.71
N GLN A 165 -1.72 -29.09 -1.68
CA GLN A 165 -0.89 -30.30 -1.70
C GLN A 165 0.60 -30.06 -1.99
N MET A 166 1.06 -28.80 -1.96
CA MET A 166 2.50 -28.50 -2.00
C MET A 166 3.14 -28.87 -0.66
N TYR A 167 4.31 -29.51 -0.72
CA TYR A 167 5.11 -29.81 0.46
C TYR A 167 5.80 -28.54 0.97
N LYS A 168 5.82 -28.37 2.30
CA LYS A 168 6.52 -27.25 2.94
C LYS A 168 8.01 -27.25 2.63
N ASN A 169 8.62 -28.43 2.55
CA ASN A 169 10.07 -28.58 2.30
C ASN A 169 10.46 -28.24 0.86
N ASP A 170 9.52 -28.23 -0.09
CA ASP A 170 9.79 -27.85 -1.49
C ASP A 170 9.71 -26.33 -1.71
N ALA A 171 9.29 -25.55 -0.72
CA ALA A 171 9.02 -24.12 -0.84
C ALA A 171 10.17 -23.31 -1.49
N GLU A 172 11.39 -23.44 -0.97
CA GLU A 172 12.54 -22.68 -1.47
C GLU A 172 12.93 -23.11 -2.89
N LYS A 173 12.83 -24.41 -3.17
CA LYS A 173 13.11 -24.98 -4.49
C LYS A 173 12.11 -24.45 -5.52
N LEU A 174 10.82 -24.46 -5.19
CA LEU A 174 9.76 -23.93 -6.06
C LEU A 174 9.94 -22.44 -6.30
N GLN A 175 10.28 -21.66 -5.27
CA GLN A 175 10.49 -20.22 -5.41
C GLN A 175 11.64 -19.89 -6.37
N LYS A 176 12.71 -20.68 -6.35
CA LYS A 176 13.88 -20.48 -7.24
C LYS A 176 13.69 -21.05 -8.64
N GLN A 177 13.05 -22.23 -8.77
CA GLN A 177 13.02 -23.00 -10.02
C GLN A 177 11.68 -22.89 -10.77
N GLY A 178 10.61 -22.49 -10.07
CA GLY A 178 9.26 -22.36 -10.58
C GLY A 178 8.38 -23.59 -10.33
N ILE A 179 7.08 -23.36 -10.13
CA ILE A 179 6.06 -24.39 -9.95
C ILE A 179 5.93 -25.25 -11.22
N LEU A 180 5.90 -24.62 -12.40
CA LEU A 180 5.63 -25.30 -13.67
C LEU A 180 6.70 -26.33 -14.00
N LYS A 181 7.98 -26.02 -13.75
CA LYS A 181 9.08 -26.97 -14.00
C LYS A 181 8.92 -28.26 -13.18
N HIS A 182 8.44 -28.15 -11.94
CA HIS A 182 8.26 -29.29 -11.05
C HIS A 182 6.88 -29.94 -11.10
N ALA A 183 5.87 -29.26 -11.63
CA ALA A 183 4.53 -29.81 -11.79
C ALA A 183 4.55 -31.00 -12.76
N LYS A 184 4.25 -32.22 -12.29
CA LYS A 184 4.32 -33.42 -13.15
C LYS A 184 3.30 -33.40 -14.31
N TRP A 185 2.17 -32.72 -14.15
CA TRP A 185 1.00 -32.80 -15.03
C TRP A 185 0.65 -31.43 -15.65
N THR A 186 1.64 -30.71 -16.17
CA THR A 186 1.47 -29.43 -16.88
C THR A 186 1.78 -29.57 -18.35
N ARG A 187 1.09 -28.78 -19.19
CA ARG A 187 1.40 -28.65 -20.62
C ARG A 187 2.53 -27.65 -20.87
N HIS A 188 2.77 -26.72 -19.93
CA HIS A 188 3.67 -25.59 -20.10
C HIS A 188 4.77 -25.61 -19.03
N LYS A 189 5.96 -26.09 -19.39
CA LYS A 189 7.13 -26.15 -18.48
C LYS A 189 7.91 -24.85 -18.36
N ALA A 190 7.70 -23.94 -19.30
CA ALA A 190 8.33 -22.63 -19.35
C ALA A 190 7.32 -21.61 -19.89
N ILE A 191 7.49 -20.36 -19.49
CA ILE A 191 6.64 -19.25 -19.91
C ILE A 191 7.31 -18.54 -21.10
N THR A 192 6.57 -18.40 -22.19
CA THR A 192 6.92 -17.62 -23.39
C THR A 192 5.86 -16.55 -23.62
N SER A 193 6.13 -15.59 -24.50
CA SER A 193 5.18 -14.53 -24.87
C SER A 193 3.84 -15.06 -25.37
N GLU A 194 3.84 -16.21 -26.04
CA GLU A 194 2.66 -16.81 -26.68
C GLU A 194 1.81 -17.62 -25.69
N ASN A 195 2.41 -18.12 -24.61
CA ASN A 195 1.75 -19.04 -23.69
C ASN A 195 1.47 -18.48 -22.29
N VAL A 196 1.75 -17.18 -22.03
CA VAL A 196 1.64 -16.57 -20.70
C VAL A 196 0.31 -16.88 -20.02
N LEU A 197 -0.81 -16.73 -20.73
CA LEU A 197 -2.15 -16.96 -20.18
C LEU A 197 -2.42 -18.46 -19.92
N ALA A 198 -1.95 -19.33 -20.82
CA ALA A 198 -2.09 -20.78 -20.67
C ALA A 198 -1.23 -21.34 -19.52
N ALA A 199 -0.03 -20.79 -19.33
CA ALA A 199 0.81 -21.07 -18.17
C ALA A 199 0.18 -20.53 -16.87
N GLY A 200 -0.44 -19.34 -16.92
CA GLY A 200 -1.21 -18.78 -15.81
C GLY A 200 -2.42 -19.64 -15.40
N HIS A 201 -3.12 -20.22 -16.37
CA HIS A 201 -4.18 -21.21 -16.12
C HIS A 201 -3.64 -22.46 -15.41
N ASP A 202 -2.54 -23.04 -15.88
CA ASP A 202 -1.91 -24.21 -15.24
C ASP A 202 -1.51 -23.87 -13.79
N LEU A 203 -0.93 -22.69 -13.55
CA LEU A 203 -0.61 -22.21 -12.21
C LEU A 203 -1.84 -22.07 -11.32
N TYR A 204 -2.96 -21.55 -11.84
CA TYR A 204 -4.23 -21.46 -11.12
C TYR A 204 -4.73 -22.85 -10.71
N LEU A 205 -4.66 -23.82 -11.62
CA LEU A 205 -5.05 -25.20 -11.33
C LEU A 205 -4.22 -25.78 -10.18
N PHE A 206 -2.90 -25.63 -10.20
CA PHE A 206 -2.04 -26.21 -9.17
C PHE A 206 -2.08 -25.47 -7.84
N ALA A 207 -2.12 -24.13 -7.86
CA ALA A 207 -1.93 -23.34 -6.65
C ALA A 207 -3.26 -22.91 -5.99
N CYS A 208 -4.36 -22.82 -6.75
CA CYS A 208 -5.57 -22.10 -6.33
C CYS A 208 -6.86 -22.95 -6.39
N SER A 209 -7.00 -23.79 -7.43
CA SER A 209 -8.28 -24.45 -7.75
C SER A 209 -8.82 -25.40 -6.67
N SER A 210 -7.96 -25.91 -5.78
CA SER A 210 -8.37 -26.77 -4.66
C SER A 210 -9.23 -26.04 -3.62
N CYS A 211 -9.19 -24.70 -3.61
CA CYS A 211 -9.90 -23.86 -2.66
C CYS A 211 -10.79 -22.81 -3.33
N HIS A 212 -10.42 -22.35 -4.52
CA HIS A 212 -11.12 -21.30 -5.25
C HIS A 212 -11.85 -21.86 -6.46
N SER A 213 -13.17 -21.70 -6.46
CA SER A 213 -14.00 -22.01 -7.62
C SER A 213 -13.99 -20.85 -8.63
N ILE A 214 -14.33 -21.15 -9.88
CA ILE A 214 -14.56 -20.15 -10.92
C ILE A 214 -16.08 -20.09 -11.14
N GLY A 215 -16.73 -19.03 -10.64
CA GLY A 215 -18.19 -18.86 -10.74
C GLY A 215 -19.00 -19.86 -9.90
N GLY A 216 -18.38 -20.54 -8.93
CA GLY A 216 -19.04 -21.51 -8.06
C GLY A 216 -19.66 -20.87 -6.81
N PRO A 217 -20.50 -21.60 -6.07
CA PRO A 217 -21.18 -21.07 -4.89
C PRO A 217 -20.25 -20.89 -3.67
N MET A 218 -19.04 -21.46 -3.71
CA MET A 218 -18.09 -21.47 -2.59
C MET A 218 -16.75 -20.87 -3.01
N ASN A 219 -16.28 -19.86 -2.26
CA ASN A 219 -14.97 -19.19 -2.46
C ASN A 219 -14.68 -18.83 -3.92
N ASP A 220 -15.68 -18.26 -4.61
CA ASP A 220 -15.55 -17.83 -5.99
C ASP A 220 -14.41 -16.81 -6.15
N ILE A 221 -13.43 -17.13 -6.99
CA ILE A 221 -12.31 -16.24 -7.25
C ILE A 221 -12.77 -14.96 -7.94
N LEU A 222 -13.75 -15.03 -8.84
CA LEU A 222 -14.17 -13.90 -9.66
C LEU A 222 -14.64 -12.74 -8.78
N THR A 223 -15.51 -13.04 -7.82
CA THR A 223 -16.01 -12.03 -6.87
C THR A 223 -14.88 -11.40 -6.06
N LEU A 224 -13.88 -12.19 -5.66
CA LEU A 224 -12.75 -11.73 -4.86
C LEU A 224 -11.73 -10.91 -5.67
N THR A 225 -11.55 -11.22 -6.96
CA THR A 225 -10.49 -10.63 -7.80
C THR A 225 -10.98 -9.54 -8.75
N LYS A 226 -12.29 -9.42 -8.98
CA LYS A 226 -12.88 -8.54 -10.01
C LYS A 226 -12.39 -7.09 -9.99
N LYS A 227 -12.10 -6.55 -8.80
CA LYS A 227 -11.71 -5.14 -8.64
C LYS A 227 -10.22 -4.87 -8.95
N TYR A 228 -9.38 -5.90 -8.98
CA TYR A 228 -7.93 -5.74 -9.09
C TYR A 228 -7.48 -5.74 -10.55
N ASP A 229 -6.44 -4.94 -10.84
CA ASP A 229 -5.66 -5.11 -12.06
C ASP A 229 -4.50 -6.11 -11.83
N VAL A 230 -3.65 -6.29 -12.85
CA VAL A 230 -2.54 -7.25 -12.78
C VAL A 230 -1.60 -6.94 -11.61
N HIS A 231 -1.28 -5.67 -11.38
CA HIS A 231 -0.41 -5.27 -10.30
C HIS A 231 -1.06 -5.50 -8.93
N GLY A 232 -2.36 -5.19 -8.81
CA GLY A 232 -3.14 -5.50 -7.61
C GLY A 232 -3.15 -7.00 -7.26
N ILE A 233 -3.29 -7.88 -8.26
CA ILE A 233 -3.22 -9.33 -8.03
C ILE A 233 -1.80 -9.78 -7.68
N GLU A 234 -0.76 -9.28 -8.35
CA GLU A 234 0.63 -9.58 -7.98
C GLU A 234 0.92 -9.20 -6.52
N ALA A 235 0.47 -8.03 -6.08
CA ALA A 235 0.63 -7.57 -4.71
C ALA A 235 -0.08 -8.48 -3.69
N LEU A 236 -1.28 -8.96 -4.02
CA LEU A 236 -1.98 -9.95 -3.20
C LEU A 236 -1.25 -11.29 -3.13
N LEU A 237 -0.73 -11.78 -4.26
CA LEU A 237 0.01 -13.05 -4.34
C LEU A 237 1.34 -12.99 -3.57
N THR A 238 1.94 -11.81 -3.45
CA THR A 238 3.12 -11.59 -2.59
C THR A 238 2.73 -11.57 -1.10
N GLY A 239 1.62 -10.91 -0.75
CA GLY A 239 1.15 -10.80 0.63
C GLY A 239 0.53 -12.09 1.19
N GLN A 240 -0.01 -12.98 0.35
CA GLN A 240 -0.66 -14.21 0.83
C GLN A 240 0.32 -15.18 1.48
N GLY A 241 -0.10 -15.84 2.56
CA GLY A 241 0.74 -16.71 3.38
C GLY A 241 1.80 -15.98 4.22
N LYS A 242 2.10 -14.70 3.93
CA LYS A 242 2.96 -13.81 4.72
C LYS A 242 2.13 -12.97 5.70
N ILE A 243 1.20 -12.19 5.16
CA ILE A 243 0.26 -11.33 5.91
C ILE A 243 -1.08 -12.03 6.10
N LEU A 244 -1.59 -12.67 5.04
CA LEU A 244 -2.81 -13.47 5.09
C LEU A 244 -2.46 -14.93 5.40
N SER A 245 -2.26 -15.24 6.68
CA SER A 245 -1.75 -16.54 7.14
C SER A 245 -2.68 -17.73 6.91
N TYR A 246 -3.96 -17.48 6.60
CA TYR A 246 -4.97 -18.52 6.33
C TYR A 246 -4.91 -19.10 4.91
N MET A 247 -4.11 -18.51 4.01
CA MET A 247 -3.84 -19.01 2.66
C MET A 247 -2.38 -19.49 2.54
N PRO A 248 -2.10 -20.53 1.73
CA PRO A 248 -0.72 -20.89 1.38
C PRO A 248 -0.03 -19.72 0.65
N ARG A 249 1.29 -19.59 0.87
CA ARG A 249 2.11 -18.64 0.10
C ARG A 249 2.19 -19.08 -1.37
N PHE A 250 2.26 -18.12 -2.29
CA PHE A 250 2.64 -18.42 -3.68
C PHE A 250 4.16 -18.64 -3.74
N TYR A 251 4.58 -19.86 -4.11
CA TYR A 251 5.99 -20.22 -4.25
C TYR A 251 6.45 -20.23 -5.71
N GLY A 252 5.73 -19.62 -6.64
CA GLY A 252 6.21 -19.47 -8.01
C GLY A 252 7.23 -18.33 -8.13
N THR A 253 7.96 -18.33 -9.24
CA THR A 253 8.85 -17.22 -9.62
C THR A 253 8.07 -15.94 -9.92
N ASP A 254 8.74 -14.80 -10.04
CA ASP A 254 8.10 -13.53 -10.42
C ASP A 254 7.40 -13.62 -11.78
N GLN A 255 8.01 -14.34 -12.74
CA GLN A 255 7.42 -14.59 -14.05
C GLN A 255 6.14 -15.42 -13.95
N GLU A 256 6.12 -16.43 -13.08
CA GLU A 256 4.92 -17.24 -12.81
C GLU A 256 3.85 -16.44 -12.05
N ARG A 257 4.25 -15.59 -11.09
CA ARG A 257 3.34 -14.69 -10.37
C ARG A 257 2.63 -13.77 -11.36
N SER A 258 3.39 -13.18 -12.28
CA SER A 258 2.84 -12.31 -13.33
C SER A 258 1.95 -13.06 -14.31
N ALA A 259 2.32 -14.28 -14.72
CA ALA A 259 1.48 -15.11 -15.59
C ALA A 259 0.14 -15.46 -14.93
N LEU A 260 0.15 -15.85 -13.65
CA LEU A 260 -1.06 -16.13 -12.88
C LEU A 260 -1.93 -14.87 -12.73
N ALA A 261 -1.32 -13.72 -12.41
CA ALA A 261 -2.04 -12.46 -12.28
C ALA A 261 -2.71 -12.04 -13.60
N LYS A 262 -2.00 -12.15 -14.73
CA LYS A 262 -2.53 -11.88 -16.07
C LYS A 262 -3.67 -12.82 -16.43
N TYR A 263 -3.58 -14.12 -16.11
CA TYR A 263 -4.67 -15.07 -16.32
C TYR A 263 -5.92 -14.69 -15.51
N ILE A 264 -5.77 -14.38 -14.22
CA ILE A 264 -6.89 -13.96 -13.37
C ILE A 264 -7.56 -12.69 -13.92
N VAL A 265 -6.77 -11.71 -14.34
CA VAL A 265 -7.32 -10.41 -14.78
C VAL A 265 -7.90 -10.47 -16.19
N TYR A 266 -7.15 -11.01 -17.15
CA TYR A 266 -7.52 -10.94 -18.56
C TYR A 266 -8.49 -12.05 -18.98
N GLU A 267 -8.30 -13.28 -18.48
CA GLU A 267 -9.16 -14.42 -18.84
C GLU A 267 -10.34 -14.57 -17.88
N LEU A 268 -10.07 -14.71 -16.57
CA LEU A 268 -11.14 -14.98 -15.60
C LEU A 268 -12.06 -13.76 -15.42
N ASN A 269 -11.49 -12.60 -15.12
CA ASN A 269 -12.26 -11.37 -14.93
C ASN A 269 -12.70 -10.72 -16.26
N GLN A 270 -12.22 -11.22 -17.41
CA GLN A 270 -12.46 -10.65 -18.74
C GLN A 270 -12.11 -9.17 -18.83
N ASN A 271 -11.13 -8.71 -18.04
CA ASN A 271 -10.72 -7.32 -18.01
C ASN A 271 -9.64 -7.07 -19.07
N THR A 272 -10.00 -7.23 -20.34
CA THR A 272 -9.09 -7.06 -21.50
C THR A 272 -8.80 -5.59 -21.83
N THR A 273 -9.20 -4.65 -20.96
CA THR A 273 -8.81 -3.26 -21.10
C THR A 273 -7.30 -3.18 -20.95
N ALA A 274 -6.59 -3.12 -22.08
CA ALA A 274 -5.20 -2.74 -22.09
C ALA A 274 -5.08 -1.45 -21.26
N PRO A 275 -4.08 -1.32 -20.37
CA PRO A 275 -3.86 -0.06 -19.69
C PRO A 275 -3.82 1.01 -20.77
N ALA A 276 -4.77 1.94 -20.74
CA ALA A 276 -4.87 2.97 -21.76
C ALA A 276 -3.50 3.62 -21.86
N GLN A 277 -2.88 3.54 -23.04
CA GLN A 277 -1.64 4.27 -23.28
C GLN A 277 -1.95 5.71 -22.90
N PRO A 278 -1.20 6.28 -21.95
CA PRO A 278 -1.53 7.62 -21.47
C PRO A 278 -1.44 8.55 -22.66
N SER A 279 -2.58 9.09 -23.10
CA SER A 279 -2.56 10.15 -24.09
C SER A 279 -1.82 11.32 -23.44
N MET A 280 -0.69 11.71 -24.05
CA MET A 280 0.04 12.87 -23.54
C MET A 280 -0.90 14.06 -23.59
N LEU A 281 -1.18 14.60 -22.40
CA LEU A 281 -1.96 15.81 -22.26
C LEU A 281 -1.20 16.94 -22.94
N THR A 282 -1.87 17.70 -23.81
CA THR A 282 -1.25 18.88 -24.40
C THR A 282 -1.47 20.04 -23.44
N ILE A 283 -0.39 20.52 -22.84
CA ILE A 283 -0.38 21.81 -22.15
C ILE A 283 0.34 22.83 -23.03
N PRO A 284 -0.04 24.13 -22.99
CA PRO A 284 0.60 25.15 -23.82
C PRO A 284 2.13 25.17 -23.61
N ALA A 285 2.91 25.36 -24.67
CA ALA A 285 4.35 25.58 -24.50
C ALA A 285 4.62 26.85 -23.67
N VAL A 286 5.74 26.88 -22.95
CA VAL A 286 6.16 28.07 -22.22
C VAL A 286 7.37 28.68 -22.92
N SER A 287 7.34 30.00 -23.09
CA SER A 287 8.50 30.78 -23.51
C SER A 287 9.12 31.43 -22.28
N SER A 288 10.44 31.35 -22.13
CA SER A 288 11.15 32.22 -21.21
C SER A 288 11.03 33.67 -21.66
N GLU A 289 10.63 34.56 -20.76
CA GLU A 289 10.69 35.98 -21.02
C GLU A 289 12.14 36.45 -21.08
N LYS A 290 12.44 37.43 -21.94
CA LYS A 290 13.74 38.09 -21.91
C LYS A 290 13.87 38.86 -20.62
N ASN A 291 15.06 38.85 -20.00
CA ASN A 291 15.31 39.76 -18.90
C ASN A 291 15.23 41.20 -19.41
N VAL A 292 14.30 41.98 -18.87
CA VAL A 292 14.09 43.41 -19.20
C VAL A 292 14.60 44.33 -18.09
N PHE A 293 15.05 43.75 -16.98
CA PHE A 293 15.45 44.45 -15.77
C PHE A 293 16.95 44.22 -15.52
N ASP A 294 17.78 45.05 -16.11
CA ASP A 294 19.23 44.84 -16.07
C ASP A 294 19.85 45.05 -14.67
N GLN A 295 19.16 45.71 -13.74
CA GLN A 295 19.67 46.00 -12.40
C GLN A 295 19.37 44.91 -11.37
N TYR A 296 18.46 43.98 -11.64
CA TYR A 296 17.98 43.03 -10.64
C TYR A 296 17.86 41.60 -11.18
N THR A 297 18.13 40.63 -10.32
CA THR A 297 17.88 39.21 -10.57
C THR A 297 16.91 38.70 -9.51
N LEU A 298 15.77 38.17 -9.96
CA LEU A 298 14.72 37.63 -9.10
C LEU A 298 14.66 36.12 -9.34
N LEU A 299 14.98 35.35 -8.32
CA LEU A 299 14.95 33.89 -8.37
C LEU A 299 13.82 33.39 -7.47
N ALA A 300 12.98 32.50 -7.97
CA ALA A 300 11.84 31.95 -7.25
C ALA A 300 11.73 30.43 -7.41
N TRP A 301 11.19 29.76 -6.39
CA TRP A 301 11.02 28.31 -6.37
C TRP A 301 9.92 27.89 -5.39
N ALA A 302 9.42 26.66 -5.57
CA ALA A 302 8.57 25.99 -4.60
C ALA A 302 9.39 25.11 -3.65
N ASN A 303 8.90 24.90 -2.42
CA ASN A 303 9.57 24.09 -1.40
C ASN A 303 9.64 22.57 -1.70
N LYS A 304 8.95 22.10 -2.74
CA LYS A 304 8.97 20.71 -3.23
C LYS A 304 8.96 20.74 -4.76
N GLY A 305 9.65 19.81 -5.43
CA GLY A 305 9.56 19.70 -6.89
C GLY A 305 8.32 18.99 -7.41
N MET A 306 7.47 18.44 -6.54
CA MET A 306 6.11 17.97 -6.87
C MET A 306 5.26 17.87 -5.59
N HIS A 307 4.07 18.47 -5.62
CA HIS A 307 3.06 18.34 -4.56
C HIS A 307 2.07 17.24 -4.94
N LEU A 308 2.24 16.05 -4.36
CA LEU A 308 1.30 14.95 -4.54
C LEU A 308 0.14 15.05 -3.55
N HIS A 309 -1.06 14.82 -4.05
CA HIS A 309 -2.26 14.66 -3.25
C HIS A 309 -3.21 13.64 -3.86
N ALA A 310 -4.05 13.06 -3.02
CA ALA A 310 -5.17 12.23 -3.42
C ALA A 310 -6.40 12.70 -2.63
N ASP A 311 -7.38 13.25 -3.34
CA ASP A 311 -8.66 13.69 -2.77
C ASP A 311 -9.83 12.98 -3.45
N CYS A 312 -10.87 12.72 -2.67
CA CYS A 312 -12.19 12.33 -3.13
C CYS A 312 -13.29 13.24 -2.56
N ASN A 313 -13.42 14.46 -3.11
CA ASN A 313 -14.53 15.38 -2.78
C ASN A 313 -14.61 15.70 -1.27
N GLY A 314 -13.48 15.72 -0.58
CA GLY A 314 -13.41 15.90 0.87
C GLY A 314 -13.80 14.68 1.70
N GLN A 315 -14.33 13.58 1.13
CA GLN A 315 -14.62 12.37 1.91
C GLN A 315 -13.35 11.58 2.26
N PHE A 316 -12.33 11.69 1.41
CA PHE A 316 -11.02 11.08 1.60
C PHE A 316 -9.94 12.08 1.15
N GLU A 317 -8.97 12.38 2.01
CA GLU A 317 -7.85 13.24 1.68
C GLU A 317 -6.52 12.64 2.17
N LEU A 318 -5.59 12.48 1.24
CA LEU A 318 -4.20 12.10 1.48
C LEU A 318 -3.28 13.14 0.86
N GLY A 319 -2.60 13.91 1.72
CA GLY A 319 -1.79 15.05 1.29
C GLY A 319 -2.65 16.24 0.85
N LYS A 320 -2.02 17.41 0.67
CA LYS A 320 -2.70 18.66 0.33
C LYS A 320 -2.07 19.27 -0.91
N SER A 321 -2.88 19.91 -1.75
CA SER A 321 -2.43 20.70 -2.92
C SER A 321 -1.88 22.09 -2.54
N MET A 322 -1.33 22.21 -1.33
CA MET A 322 -0.72 23.44 -0.81
C MET A 322 0.78 23.31 -0.71
N GLY A 323 1.48 24.43 -0.90
CA GLY A 323 2.91 24.51 -0.67
C GLY A 323 3.39 25.91 -0.32
N THR A 324 4.70 26.08 -0.36
CA THR A 324 5.36 27.34 -0.05
C THR A 324 6.12 27.80 -1.28
N ILE A 325 5.91 29.06 -1.66
CA ILE A 325 6.69 29.75 -2.68
C ILE A 325 7.71 30.61 -1.97
N GLN A 326 8.95 30.55 -2.43
CA GLN A 326 10.03 31.40 -1.95
C GLN A 326 10.67 32.16 -3.11
N ALA A 327 11.22 33.33 -2.80
CA ALA A 327 11.97 34.10 -3.76
C ALA A 327 13.08 34.93 -3.10
N GLN A 328 14.17 35.14 -3.83
CA GLN A 328 15.25 36.06 -3.49
C GLN A 328 15.43 37.09 -4.60
N LEU A 329 15.45 38.35 -4.21
CA LEU A 329 15.76 39.47 -5.09
C LEU A 329 17.21 39.92 -4.83
N ILE A 330 17.98 40.02 -5.90
CA ILE A 330 19.40 40.36 -5.88
C ILE A 330 19.58 41.64 -6.69
N HIS A 331 20.16 42.67 -6.07
CA HIS A 331 20.65 43.83 -6.79
C HIS A 331 21.98 43.47 -7.46
N ARG A 332 22.06 43.67 -8.77
CA ARG A 332 23.26 43.35 -9.56
C ARG A 332 24.26 44.49 -9.42
N ASP A 333 25.50 44.15 -9.10
CA ASP A 333 26.63 45.08 -9.03
C ASP A 333 27.95 44.30 -9.17
N GLU A 334 29.10 44.92 -8.93
CA GLU A 334 30.38 44.22 -8.74
C GLU A 334 30.27 43.15 -7.64
N LEU A 335 29.72 43.54 -6.49
CA LEU A 335 29.33 42.66 -5.39
C LEU A 335 27.80 42.67 -5.25
N PRO A 336 27.11 41.60 -5.69
CA PRO A 336 25.66 41.53 -5.64
C PRO A 336 25.13 41.52 -4.20
N GLU A 337 24.02 42.21 -3.96
CA GLU A 337 23.43 42.34 -2.62
C GLU A 337 21.99 41.83 -2.58
N HIS A 338 21.58 41.27 -1.44
CA HIS A 338 20.19 40.88 -1.20
C HIS A 338 19.32 42.10 -0.95
N VAL A 339 18.22 42.19 -1.68
CA VAL A 339 17.19 43.20 -1.44
C VAL A 339 16.16 42.61 -0.47
N MET A 340 16.05 43.21 0.73
CA MET A 340 15.22 42.71 1.82
C MET A 340 14.01 43.61 2.10
N ASP A 341 14.17 44.91 1.88
CA ASP A 341 13.17 45.94 2.14
C ASP A 341 12.93 46.81 0.89
N GLY A 342 12.10 47.85 1.04
CA GLY A 342 11.79 48.77 -0.07
C GLY A 342 10.97 48.17 -1.23
N VAL A 343 10.67 46.88 -1.18
CA VAL A 343 10.02 46.12 -2.26
C VAL A 343 8.73 45.45 -1.78
N ASP A 344 7.71 45.51 -2.61
CA ASP A 344 6.51 44.70 -2.48
C ASP A 344 6.54 43.57 -3.50
N MET A 345 6.42 42.33 -3.01
CA MET A 345 6.52 41.14 -3.84
C MET A 345 5.17 40.42 -3.92
N THR A 346 4.79 40.05 -5.15
CA THR A 346 3.53 39.38 -5.44
C THR A 346 3.76 38.15 -6.30
N TYR A 347 2.84 37.18 -6.18
CA TYR A 347 2.80 36.01 -7.03
C TYR A 347 1.43 35.92 -7.71
N SER A 348 1.39 35.38 -8.93
CA SER A 348 0.14 35.12 -9.64
C SER A 348 0.21 33.85 -10.50
N CYS A 349 -0.94 33.17 -10.62
CA CYS A 349 -1.14 32.05 -11.54
C CYS A 349 -2.33 32.35 -12.44
N GLU A 350 -2.07 32.82 -13.66
CA GLU A 350 -3.12 33.21 -14.61
C GLU A 350 -4.04 32.05 -14.99
N SER A 351 -3.48 30.84 -15.10
CA SER A 351 -4.26 29.64 -15.45
C SER A 351 -5.30 29.25 -14.39
N GLN A 352 -5.19 29.78 -13.16
CA GLN A 352 -6.03 29.43 -12.02
C GLN A 352 -6.64 30.65 -11.31
N ASN A 353 -6.41 31.87 -11.82
CA ASN A 353 -6.84 33.14 -11.19
C ASN A 353 -6.40 33.30 -9.73
N ILE A 354 -5.21 32.78 -9.40
CA ILE A 354 -4.62 32.93 -8.06
C ILE A 354 -3.72 34.16 -8.06
N THR A 355 -3.81 34.98 -7.02
CA THR A 355 -2.86 36.07 -6.76
C THR A 355 -2.65 36.21 -5.26
N GLY A 356 -1.47 36.67 -4.85
CA GLY A 356 -1.18 36.94 -3.45
C GLY A 356 0.10 37.72 -3.26
N LYS A 357 0.35 38.11 -2.00
CA LYS A 357 1.56 38.82 -1.57
C LYS A 357 2.54 37.85 -0.92
N MET A 358 3.83 38.16 -1.03
CA MET A 358 4.90 37.47 -0.33
C MET A 358 5.43 38.37 0.78
N THR A 359 5.86 37.78 1.90
CA THR A 359 6.43 38.51 3.04
C THR A 359 7.87 38.09 3.23
N TYR A 360 8.77 39.04 3.46
CA TYR A 360 10.16 38.73 3.77
C TYR A 360 10.26 38.00 5.12
N ASP A 361 11.00 36.90 5.15
CA ASP A 361 11.27 36.09 6.34
C ASP A 361 12.78 36.18 6.61
N ASP A 362 13.17 36.88 7.67
CA ASP A 362 14.57 37.18 8.01
C ASP A 362 15.39 35.92 8.29
N ILE A 363 14.76 34.89 8.87
CA ILE A 363 15.42 33.61 9.16
C ILE A 363 15.65 32.86 7.84
N ALA A 364 14.64 32.88 6.97
CA ALA A 364 14.77 32.25 5.67
C ALA A 364 15.66 33.05 4.70
N MET A 365 15.88 34.34 4.94
CA MET A 365 16.49 35.30 4.01
C MET A 365 15.82 35.29 2.63
N THR A 366 14.49 35.13 2.61
CA THR A 366 13.67 35.02 1.39
C THR A 366 12.33 35.70 1.56
N PHE A 367 11.74 36.19 0.47
CA PHE A 367 10.31 36.45 0.43
C PHE A 367 9.56 35.12 0.38
N VAL A 368 8.51 34.98 1.19
CA VAL A 368 7.77 33.72 1.37
C VAL A 368 6.28 33.95 1.22
N ALA A 369 5.61 33.07 0.46
CA ALA A 369 4.18 32.85 0.53
C ALA A 369 3.93 31.42 1.02
N LYS A 370 3.36 31.26 2.22
CA LYS A 370 3.01 29.96 2.82
C LYS A 370 1.57 29.60 2.46
N ASN A 371 1.28 28.30 2.43
CA ASN A 371 -0.08 27.76 2.17
C ASN A 371 -0.67 28.24 0.84
N VAL A 372 0.17 28.36 -0.20
CA VAL A 372 -0.33 28.69 -1.54
C VAL A 372 -1.05 27.47 -2.09
N HIS A 373 -2.36 27.61 -2.30
CA HIS A 373 -3.21 26.57 -2.89
C HIS A 373 -3.07 26.60 -4.40
N VAL A 374 -2.49 25.56 -4.98
CA VAL A 374 -2.36 25.43 -6.44
C VAL A 374 -2.96 24.09 -6.85
N SER A 375 -3.91 24.12 -7.76
CA SER A 375 -4.59 22.93 -8.28
C SER A 375 -3.77 22.28 -9.39
N ALA A 376 -3.93 20.95 -9.56
CA ALA A 376 -3.48 20.25 -10.76
C ALA A 376 -4.41 20.46 -11.97
N PHE A 377 -5.42 21.33 -11.84
CA PHE A 377 -6.37 21.67 -12.89
C PHE A 377 -6.40 23.18 -13.09
N ASP A 378 -6.48 23.61 -14.34
CA ASP A 378 -6.69 25.02 -14.68
C ASP A 378 -8.16 25.45 -14.50
N LYS A 379 -8.44 26.74 -14.72
CA LYS A 379 -9.78 27.34 -14.64
C LYS A 379 -10.81 26.72 -15.58
N ASP A 380 -10.37 26.06 -16.65
CA ASP A 380 -11.20 25.37 -17.63
C ASP A 380 -11.39 23.88 -17.29
N GLY A 381 -10.83 23.43 -16.15
CA GLY A 381 -10.88 22.04 -15.69
C GLY A 381 -9.95 21.09 -16.44
N ARG A 382 -8.97 21.61 -17.20
CA ARG A 382 -7.94 20.78 -17.86
C ARG A 382 -6.84 20.45 -16.88
N TYR A 383 -6.37 19.21 -16.91
CA TYR A 383 -5.27 18.78 -16.06
C TYR A 383 -3.96 19.43 -16.53
N ASN A 384 -3.34 20.19 -15.63
CA ASN A 384 -2.04 20.82 -15.80
C ASN A 384 -1.23 20.63 -14.49
N PRO A 385 -0.30 19.66 -14.45
CA PRO A 385 0.45 19.36 -13.25
C PRO A 385 1.66 20.29 -13.04
N TYR A 386 1.93 21.19 -13.98
CA TYR A 386 3.07 22.12 -13.93
C TYR A 386 2.62 23.56 -14.18
N PRO A 387 1.68 24.11 -13.40
CA PRO A 387 1.26 25.51 -13.53
C PRO A 387 2.45 26.46 -13.36
N VAL A 388 2.47 27.48 -14.21
CA VAL A 388 3.46 28.56 -14.16
C VAL A 388 2.97 29.61 -13.16
N ILE A 389 3.84 29.99 -12.24
CA ILE A 389 3.63 31.11 -11.32
C ILE A 389 4.55 32.24 -11.74
N THR A 390 3.97 33.42 -11.93
CA THR A 390 4.71 34.65 -12.16
C THR A 390 4.97 35.34 -10.82
N ILE A 391 6.22 35.73 -10.58
CA ILE A 391 6.61 36.52 -9.40
C ILE A 391 7.01 37.92 -9.88
N ILE A 392 6.49 38.95 -9.22
CA ILE A 392 6.76 40.34 -9.54
C ILE A 392 7.27 41.04 -8.27
N ALA A 393 8.40 41.71 -8.42
CA ALA A 393 8.93 42.65 -7.44
C ALA A 393 8.64 44.09 -7.90
N GLN A 394 8.00 44.87 -7.04
CA GLN A 394 7.71 46.28 -7.27
C GLN A 394 8.40 47.15 -6.23
N ASP A 395 8.98 48.25 -6.66
CA ASP A 395 9.48 49.28 -5.75
C ASP A 395 8.30 49.91 -4.98
N ARG A 396 8.39 49.92 -3.65
CA ARG A 396 7.28 50.35 -2.78
C ARG A 396 6.96 51.84 -2.89
N GLN A 397 7.93 52.68 -3.27
CA GLN A 397 7.74 54.13 -3.36
C GLN A 397 7.06 54.51 -4.68
N THR A 398 7.48 53.89 -5.78
CA THR A 398 7.08 54.23 -7.14
C THR A 398 6.01 53.32 -7.71
N ASN A 399 5.74 52.17 -7.08
CA ASN A 399 4.91 51.07 -7.59
C ASN A 399 5.37 50.50 -8.95
N LYS A 400 6.59 50.83 -9.38
CA LYS A 400 7.15 50.36 -10.64
C LYS A 400 7.65 48.93 -10.49
N CYS A 401 7.36 48.07 -11.46
CA CYS A 401 7.97 46.75 -11.55
C CYS A 401 9.48 46.90 -11.77
N ILE A 402 10.28 46.30 -10.88
CA ILE A 402 11.75 46.33 -10.92
C ILE A 402 12.36 44.97 -11.26
N ALA A 403 11.62 43.88 -11.06
CA ALA A 403 12.00 42.54 -11.50
C ALA A 403 10.76 41.65 -11.67
N ARG A 404 10.85 40.69 -12.59
CA ARG A 404 9.82 39.68 -12.83
C ARG A 404 10.48 38.36 -13.19
N THR A 405 9.96 37.25 -12.67
CA THR A 405 10.38 35.91 -13.10
C THR A 405 9.21 34.93 -13.11
N GLN A 406 9.43 33.74 -13.63
CA GLN A 406 8.46 32.65 -13.69
C GLN A 406 9.07 31.35 -13.16
N MET A 407 8.28 30.62 -12.38
CA MET A 407 8.65 29.32 -11.84
C MET A 407 7.51 28.30 -11.98
N ILE A 408 7.85 27.02 -11.95
CA ILE A 408 6.86 25.92 -11.97
C ILE A 408 6.45 25.54 -10.56
N PHE A 409 5.14 25.55 -10.30
CA PHE A 409 4.58 24.99 -9.07
C PHE A 409 4.01 23.61 -9.37
N ALA A 410 4.86 22.59 -9.32
CA ALA A 410 4.43 21.24 -9.71
C ALA A 410 3.47 20.65 -8.67
N VAL A 411 2.31 20.18 -9.12
CA VAL A 411 1.26 19.56 -8.30
C VAL A 411 0.56 18.46 -9.09
N SER A 412 0.31 17.31 -8.46
CA SER A 412 -0.30 16.17 -9.15
C SER A 412 -1.28 15.41 -8.27
N SER A 413 -2.44 15.09 -8.85
CA SER A 413 -3.44 14.17 -8.30
C SER A 413 -3.30 12.75 -8.85
N ALA A 414 -2.19 12.43 -9.51
CA ALA A 414 -1.97 11.15 -10.20
C ALA A 414 -1.42 10.04 -9.27
N MET A 415 -1.81 10.02 -8.00
CA MET A 415 -1.49 8.92 -7.10
C MET A 415 -2.36 7.70 -7.43
N ALA A 416 -1.75 6.61 -7.90
CA ALA A 416 -2.46 5.50 -8.54
C ALA A 416 -2.97 4.43 -7.55
N CYS A 417 -3.59 4.85 -6.44
CA CYS A 417 -4.16 3.94 -5.43
C CYS A 417 -5.12 2.89 -6.03
N LYS A 418 -5.80 3.25 -7.13
CA LYS A 418 -6.70 2.37 -7.90
C LYS A 418 -6.06 1.09 -8.43
N ASN A 419 -4.72 1.02 -8.53
CA ASN A 419 -4.04 -0.17 -9.04
C ASN A 419 -4.28 -1.37 -8.10
N CYS A 420 -4.31 -1.12 -6.79
CA CYS A 420 -4.55 -2.16 -5.77
C CYS A 420 -5.91 -2.03 -5.09
N HIS A 421 -6.52 -0.85 -5.06
CA HIS A 421 -7.82 -0.62 -4.42
C HIS A 421 -9.01 -0.63 -5.39
N GLY A 422 -8.75 -0.90 -6.68
CA GLY A 422 -9.77 -0.94 -7.72
C GLY A 422 -10.38 0.42 -8.04
N GLY A 423 -11.47 0.41 -8.80
CA GLY A 423 -12.14 1.62 -9.29
C GLY A 423 -11.42 2.26 -10.50
N THR A 424 -11.84 3.48 -10.83
CA THR A 424 -11.33 4.24 -11.98
C THR A 424 -10.68 5.54 -11.51
N TRP A 425 -10.01 6.24 -12.41
CA TRP A 425 -9.60 7.62 -12.15
C TRP A 425 -10.83 8.53 -12.07
N LYS A 426 -10.87 9.41 -11.06
CA LYS A 426 -11.96 10.36 -10.83
C LYS A 426 -12.17 11.32 -12.01
N HIS A 427 -11.10 11.89 -12.54
CA HIS A 427 -11.17 12.94 -13.55
C HIS A 427 -10.93 12.36 -14.96
N LYS A 428 -12.03 12.12 -15.69
CA LYS A 428 -12.05 11.69 -17.11
C LYS A 428 -11.10 10.51 -17.42
N GLY A 429 -10.93 9.57 -16.49
CA GLY A 429 -10.03 8.42 -16.70
C GLY A 429 -8.54 8.75 -16.57
N GLN A 430 -8.17 9.96 -16.12
CA GLN A 430 -6.79 10.44 -16.09
C GLN A 430 -6.20 10.51 -14.67
N THR A 431 -6.79 11.22 -13.72
CA THR A 431 -6.20 11.41 -12.39
C THR A 431 -7.23 11.42 -11.27
N GLY A 432 -6.76 11.46 -10.01
CA GLY A 432 -7.59 11.55 -8.80
C GLY A 432 -8.21 10.23 -8.35
N VAL A 433 -8.55 10.16 -7.07
CA VAL A 433 -9.11 8.95 -6.45
C VAL A 433 -10.63 8.97 -6.59
N ALA A 434 -11.21 7.95 -7.22
CA ALA A 434 -12.67 7.79 -7.29
C ALA A 434 -13.24 7.30 -5.95
N MET A 435 -14.55 7.51 -5.76
CA MET A 435 -15.22 7.13 -4.51
C MET A 435 -15.11 5.64 -4.20
N SER A 436 -15.22 4.79 -5.23
CA SER A 436 -15.08 3.35 -5.07
C SER A 436 -13.69 2.95 -4.56
N THR A 437 -12.64 3.63 -5.05
CA THR A 437 -11.27 3.43 -4.58
C THR A 437 -11.10 3.92 -3.14
N ALA A 438 -11.63 5.11 -2.82
CA ALA A 438 -11.58 5.66 -1.46
C ALA A 438 -12.30 4.75 -0.44
N ASN A 439 -13.50 4.28 -0.78
CA ASN A 439 -14.26 3.36 0.07
C ASN A 439 -13.53 2.03 0.26
N ASP A 440 -12.86 1.50 -0.77
CA ASP A 440 -12.08 0.26 -0.63
C ASP A 440 -10.88 0.44 0.31
N ILE A 441 -10.20 1.60 0.24
CA ILE A 441 -9.13 1.97 1.19
C ILE A 441 -9.68 2.03 2.61
N LEU A 442 -10.80 2.70 2.83
CA LEU A 442 -11.43 2.82 4.15
C LEU A 442 -11.92 1.47 4.68
N HIS A 443 -12.53 0.63 3.86
CA HIS A 443 -12.91 -0.74 4.24
C HIS A 443 -11.68 -1.58 4.64
N ALA A 444 -10.59 -1.50 3.88
CA ALA A 444 -9.35 -2.18 4.22
C ALA A 444 -8.78 -1.66 5.55
N HIS A 445 -8.79 -0.34 5.74
CA HIS A 445 -8.35 0.31 6.96
C HIS A 445 -9.19 -0.15 8.16
N ASP A 446 -10.52 -0.09 8.07
CA ASP A 446 -11.45 -0.51 9.13
C ASP A 446 -11.25 -1.98 9.51
N ARG A 447 -11.11 -2.87 8.52
CA ARG A 447 -10.86 -4.29 8.76
C ARG A 447 -9.53 -4.55 9.47
N ILE A 448 -8.46 -3.86 9.09
CA ILE A 448 -7.10 -4.14 9.56
C ILE A 448 -6.79 -3.40 10.87
N SER A 449 -7.23 -2.16 10.97
CA SER A 449 -7.00 -1.26 12.12
C SER A 449 -8.13 -1.33 13.15
N LYS A 450 -9.21 -2.07 12.88
CA LYS A 450 -10.41 -2.19 13.73
C LYS A 450 -11.07 -0.84 14.01
N THR A 451 -11.23 -0.05 12.95
CA THR A 451 -11.96 1.23 12.97
C THR A 451 -13.31 1.11 12.29
N SER A 452 -14.13 2.16 12.33
CA SER A 452 -15.45 2.26 11.69
C SER A 452 -15.56 3.54 10.86
N LEU A 453 -14.48 3.94 10.18
CA LEU A 453 -14.39 5.20 9.44
C LEU A 453 -15.37 5.27 8.27
N ILE A 454 -15.71 4.13 7.66
CA ILE A 454 -16.64 4.11 6.53
C ILE A 454 -18.10 4.33 6.94
N GLU A 455 -18.45 4.02 8.19
CA GLU A 455 -19.80 4.24 8.73
C GLU A 455 -20.03 5.69 9.13
N ASP A 456 -18.95 6.47 9.25
CA ASP A 456 -18.97 7.88 9.61
C ASP A 456 -18.88 8.75 8.35
N ASP A 457 -19.96 9.48 8.06
CA ASP A 457 -20.09 10.37 6.90
C ASP A 457 -19.13 11.58 6.92
N ALA A 458 -18.42 11.84 8.02
CA ALA A 458 -17.49 12.97 8.09
C ALA A 458 -16.28 12.84 7.14
N PRO A 459 -15.77 13.94 6.56
CA PRO A 459 -14.49 14.00 5.85
C PRO A 459 -13.34 13.27 6.56
N LYS A 460 -12.60 12.41 5.84
CA LYS A 460 -11.44 11.70 6.39
C LYS A 460 -10.14 12.22 5.79
N ALA A 461 -9.46 13.13 6.49
CA ALA A 461 -8.08 13.47 6.16
C ALA A 461 -7.11 12.57 6.93
N CYS A 462 -6.28 11.80 6.22
CA CYS A 462 -5.42 10.80 6.86
C CYS A 462 -4.46 11.41 7.89
N ASN A 463 -4.01 12.65 7.67
CA ASN A 463 -3.11 13.35 8.60
C ASN A 463 -3.74 13.64 9.96
N ASP A 464 -5.07 13.79 10.06
CA ASP A 464 -5.74 14.15 11.31
C ASP A 464 -5.47 13.15 12.43
N CYS A 465 -5.39 11.85 12.09
CA CYS A 465 -5.01 10.81 13.04
C CYS A 465 -3.50 10.50 13.03
N HIS A 466 -2.82 10.68 11.89
CA HIS A 466 -1.46 10.15 11.69
C HIS A 466 -0.32 11.17 11.94
N GLU A 467 -0.53 12.49 11.92
CA GLU A 467 0.59 13.45 11.94
C GLU A 467 1.21 13.64 13.34
N LEU A 468 0.41 13.60 14.40
CA LEU A 468 0.84 13.95 15.78
C LEU A 468 0.42 12.92 16.84
N SER A 469 0.16 11.67 16.44
CA SER A 469 -0.34 10.67 17.39
C SER A 469 0.70 10.24 18.41
N THR A 470 0.34 10.38 19.69
CA THR A 470 1.06 9.81 20.85
C THR A 470 0.69 8.34 21.08
N ASN A 471 -0.31 7.80 20.37
CA ASN A 471 -0.74 6.42 20.52
C ASN A 471 0.32 5.47 19.95
N THR A 472 0.76 4.52 20.78
CA THR A 472 1.77 3.50 20.40
C THR A 472 1.33 2.55 19.27
N GLN A 473 0.04 2.54 18.93
CA GLN A 473 -0.54 1.76 17.82
C GLN A 473 -0.61 2.54 16.51
N ILE A 474 -0.55 3.87 16.54
CA ILE A 474 -0.73 4.72 15.35
C ILE A 474 0.64 5.20 14.88
N LEU A 475 1.05 4.75 13.70
CA LEU A 475 2.28 5.19 13.06
C LEU A 475 2.09 6.58 12.43
N ASN A 476 3.18 7.33 12.23
CA ASN A 476 3.10 8.51 11.37
C ASN A 476 2.64 8.12 9.95
N LEU A 477 2.06 9.07 9.20
CA LEU A 477 1.40 8.76 7.92
C LEU A 477 2.34 8.06 6.93
N SER A 478 3.56 8.57 6.77
CA SER A 478 4.53 7.97 5.85
C SER A 478 4.93 6.55 6.27
N SER A 479 5.12 6.32 7.57
CA SER A 479 5.45 4.99 8.11
C SER A 479 4.27 4.02 8.00
N ALA A 480 3.04 4.51 8.15
CA ALA A 480 1.83 3.72 8.00
C ALA A 480 1.65 3.23 6.56
N ILE A 481 1.77 4.14 5.59
CA ILE A 481 1.59 3.82 4.16
C ILE A 481 2.73 2.93 3.66
N HIS A 482 3.98 3.38 3.75
CA HIS A 482 5.11 2.63 3.19
C HIS A 482 5.32 1.31 3.94
N GLY A 483 5.23 1.32 5.28
CA GLY A 483 5.41 0.12 6.09
C GLY A 483 4.36 -0.97 5.84
N PHE A 484 3.11 -0.58 5.56
CA PHE A 484 2.08 -1.54 5.19
C PHE A 484 2.31 -2.09 3.78
N HIS A 485 2.51 -1.22 2.78
CA HIS A 485 2.60 -1.65 1.37
C HIS A 485 3.88 -2.43 1.05
N ALA A 486 5.01 -2.15 1.71
CA ALA A 486 6.25 -2.93 1.57
C ALA A 486 6.07 -4.43 1.90
N ASN A 487 5.00 -4.79 2.62
CA ASN A 487 4.71 -6.19 2.90
C ASN A 487 4.02 -6.92 1.73
N TYR A 488 3.44 -6.17 0.78
CA TYR A 488 2.69 -6.68 -0.38
C TYR A 488 3.40 -6.45 -1.71
N ILE A 489 4.30 -5.49 -1.80
CA ILE A 489 5.02 -5.17 -3.04
C ILE A 489 6.45 -5.70 -2.90
N ASP A 490 6.80 -6.66 -3.76
CA ASP A 490 8.12 -7.33 -3.79
C ASP A 490 8.79 -6.95 -5.10
N ASP A 491 9.30 -5.72 -5.13
CA ASP A 491 10.00 -5.07 -6.24
C ASP A 491 11.00 -4.08 -5.63
N ASP A 492 12.28 -4.29 -5.89
CA ASP A 492 13.41 -3.51 -5.37
C ASP A 492 13.80 -2.33 -6.27
N SER A 493 13.15 -2.22 -7.44
CA SER A 493 13.37 -1.15 -8.40
C SER A 493 12.51 0.07 -8.12
N GLU A 494 12.77 1.19 -8.82
CA GLU A 494 11.94 2.39 -8.71
C GLU A 494 10.49 2.18 -9.17
N ASN A 495 10.21 1.14 -9.95
CA ASN A 495 8.85 0.83 -10.40
C ASN A 495 7.88 0.67 -9.22
N ALA A 496 8.34 0.09 -8.10
CA ALA A 496 7.59 0.01 -6.85
C ALA A 496 7.08 1.39 -6.39
N CYS A 497 7.94 2.41 -6.44
CA CYS A 497 7.59 3.79 -6.11
C CYS A 497 6.65 4.40 -7.17
N MET A 498 6.93 4.16 -8.46
CA MET A 498 6.16 4.71 -9.58
C MET A 498 4.73 4.16 -9.68
N ASN A 499 4.45 3.02 -9.06
CA ASN A 499 3.09 2.48 -8.97
C ASN A 499 2.16 3.30 -8.07
N CYS A 500 2.70 4.14 -7.19
CA CYS A 500 1.92 4.98 -6.27
C CYS A 500 2.18 6.48 -6.46
N HIS A 501 3.42 6.86 -6.74
CA HIS A 501 3.82 8.23 -7.00
C HIS A 501 3.62 8.60 -8.47
N ALA A 502 3.51 9.90 -8.77
CA ALA A 502 3.40 10.33 -10.14
C ALA A 502 4.75 10.19 -10.87
N SER A 503 4.91 9.12 -11.64
CA SER A 503 6.13 8.91 -12.43
C SER A 503 5.82 8.01 -13.63
N TYR A 504 6.40 8.35 -14.79
CA TYR A 504 6.27 7.69 -16.10
C TYR A 504 4.86 7.19 -16.49
N ASN A 505 3.80 7.83 -16.00
CA ASN A 505 2.42 7.51 -16.33
C ASN A 505 1.86 8.36 -17.48
N GLY A 506 2.73 9.07 -18.21
CA GLY A 506 2.38 10.05 -19.25
C GLY A 506 1.55 11.24 -18.77
N LYS A 507 1.36 11.41 -17.44
CA LYS A 507 0.56 12.48 -16.84
C LYS A 507 1.41 13.45 -16.03
N SER A 508 2.37 12.98 -15.24
CA SER A 508 3.32 13.85 -14.51
C SER A 508 4.56 13.05 -14.04
N LEU A 509 5.65 13.76 -13.77
CA LEU A 509 6.94 13.22 -13.30
C LEU A 509 7.38 13.89 -12.01
N CYS A 510 7.50 13.12 -10.93
CA CYS A 510 8.08 13.57 -9.67
C CYS A 510 9.58 13.81 -9.81
N TYR A 511 10.29 12.89 -10.45
CA TYR A 511 11.74 12.93 -10.62
C TYR A 511 12.09 13.22 -12.08
N ARG A 512 12.67 14.40 -12.31
CA ARG A 512 12.87 14.98 -13.65
C ARG A 512 14.04 15.96 -13.74
N GLY A 513 14.90 15.99 -12.74
CA GLY A 513 16.11 16.83 -12.74
C GLY A 513 17.32 16.12 -13.33
N LEU A 514 18.43 16.84 -13.42
CA LEU A 514 19.73 16.36 -13.94
C LEU A 514 20.15 14.96 -13.48
N HIS A 515 19.83 14.57 -12.25
CA HIS A 515 20.21 13.25 -11.75
C HIS A 515 19.58 12.08 -12.55
N VAL A 516 18.42 12.30 -13.17
CA VAL A 516 17.81 11.31 -14.08
C VAL A 516 18.67 11.14 -15.34
N ASP A 517 19.24 12.22 -15.86
CA ASP A 517 20.04 12.21 -17.09
C ASP A 517 21.37 11.46 -16.91
N VAL A 518 21.87 11.35 -15.68
CA VAL A 518 23.05 10.54 -15.33
C VAL A 518 22.70 9.11 -14.87
N GLY A 519 21.43 8.71 -15.01
CA GLY A 519 20.97 7.34 -14.77
C GLY A 519 20.61 7.00 -13.33
N LEU A 520 20.46 8.00 -12.44
CA LEU A 520 19.96 7.76 -11.09
C LEU A 520 18.44 7.61 -11.07
N THR A 521 17.98 6.83 -10.10
CA THR A 521 16.58 6.49 -9.86
C THR A 521 16.16 6.89 -8.44
N CYS A 522 14.88 6.72 -8.13
CA CYS A 522 14.38 6.96 -6.77
C CYS A 522 15.13 6.13 -5.71
N VAL A 523 15.53 4.90 -6.06
CA VAL A 523 16.08 3.93 -5.11
C VAL A 523 17.55 4.17 -4.78
N ASP A 524 18.27 4.93 -5.60
CA ASP A 524 19.68 5.26 -5.34
C ASP A 524 19.83 6.26 -4.19
N CYS A 525 18.80 7.09 -3.98
CA CYS A 525 18.74 8.07 -2.90
C CYS A 525 17.89 7.58 -1.71
N HIS A 526 16.75 6.96 -1.98
CA HIS A 526 15.78 6.61 -0.93
C HIS A 526 15.79 5.13 -0.51
N GLY A 527 16.51 4.27 -1.23
CA GLY A 527 16.42 2.81 -1.11
C GLY A 527 15.19 2.25 -1.83
N SER A 528 15.07 0.93 -1.90
CA SER A 528 13.84 0.29 -2.37
C SER A 528 12.65 0.68 -1.49
N LEU A 529 11.43 0.30 -1.88
CA LEU A 529 10.25 0.47 -1.03
C LEU A 529 10.43 -0.20 0.34
N THR A 530 11.07 -1.38 0.39
CA THR A 530 11.32 -2.12 1.63
C THR A 530 12.30 -1.36 2.52
N ASP A 531 13.43 -0.95 1.96
CA ASP A 531 14.47 -0.19 2.66
C ASP A 531 13.99 1.17 3.14
N HIS A 532 13.22 1.87 2.32
CA HIS A 532 12.57 3.13 2.66
C HIS A 532 11.59 2.95 3.83
N ALA A 533 10.76 1.91 3.77
CA ALA A 533 9.81 1.58 4.82
C ALA A 533 10.54 1.22 6.12
N LEU A 534 11.63 0.45 6.05
CA LEU A 534 12.41 0.06 7.23
C LEU A 534 13.05 1.27 7.91
N ALA A 535 13.67 2.19 7.18
CA ALA A 535 14.25 3.42 7.76
C ALA A 535 13.21 4.24 8.55
N LEU A 536 11.98 4.29 8.06
CA LEU A 536 10.84 4.94 8.73
C LEU A 536 10.34 4.13 9.94
N LEU A 537 10.18 2.82 9.79
CA LEU A 537 9.66 1.95 10.85
C LEU A 537 10.64 1.80 12.02
N VAL A 538 11.95 1.77 11.77
CA VAL A 538 12.98 1.78 12.83
C VAL A 538 12.83 3.05 13.69
N HIS A 539 12.57 4.21 13.08
CA HIS A 539 12.34 5.45 13.83
C HIS A 539 11.12 5.34 14.75
N GLU A 540 10.00 4.83 14.24
CA GLU A 540 8.76 4.65 15.02
C GLU A 540 8.91 3.54 16.09
N GLN A 541 9.68 2.47 15.80
CA GLN A 541 10.00 1.41 16.75
C GLN A 541 10.84 1.94 17.92
N ARG A 542 11.83 2.79 17.65
CA ARG A 542 12.65 3.45 18.69
C ARG A 542 11.79 4.34 19.61
N LYS A 543 10.68 4.88 19.10
CA LYS A 543 9.64 5.57 19.89
C LYS A 543 8.67 4.64 20.63
N GLY A 544 8.91 3.33 20.62
CA GLY A 544 8.10 2.34 21.34
C GLY A 544 6.80 1.95 20.65
N LYS A 545 6.59 2.30 19.36
CA LYS A 545 5.36 1.97 18.65
C LYS A 545 5.31 0.49 18.27
N LYS A 546 4.30 -0.24 18.77
CA LYS A 546 4.17 -1.70 18.60
C LYS A 546 3.84 -2.08 17.16
N THR A 547 3.05 -1.25 16.47
CA THR A 547 2.69 -1.48 15.07
C THR A 547 3.91 -1.49 14.14
N ALA A 548 4.96 -0.71 14.45
CA ALA A 548 6.18 -0.69 13.66
C ALA A 548 6.85 -2.08 13.66
N LYS A 549 7.04 -2.67 14.84
CA LYS A 549 7.57 -4.04 14.99
C LYS A 549 6.73 -5.07 14.23
N ARG A 550 5.40 -4.91 14.22
CA ARG A 550 4.49 -5.79 13.48
C ARG A 550 4.73 -5.72 11.97
N TYR A 551 4.89 -4.51 11.42
CA TYR A 551 5.14 -4.31 9.99
C TYR A 551 6.55 -4.73 9.56
N MET A 552 7.54 -4.58 10.43
CA MET A 552 8.92 -5.00 10.17
C MET A 552 9.13 -6.52 10.17
N LYS A 553 8.20 -7.29 10.76
CA LYS A 553 8.35 -8.74 11.01
C LYS A 553 8.77 -9.55 9.78
N TYR A 554 8.35 -9.14 8.59
CA TYR A 554 8.58 -9.89 7.35
C TYR A 554 9.28 -9.07 6.27
N LEU A 555 9.87 -7.94 6.65
CA LEU A 555 10.65 -7.09 5.76
C LEU A 555 12.12 -7.44 5.93
N VAL A 556 12.82 -7.59 4.81
CA VAL A 556 14.26 -7.86 4.76
C VAL A 556 14.88 -6.76 3.91
N PRO A 557 15.87 -6.01 4.42
CA PRO A 557 16.53 -4.97 3.64
C PRO A 557 17.26 -5.56 2.44
N ASP A 558 17.34 -4.79 1.36
CA ASP A 558 17.96 -5.19 0.09
C ASP A 558 19.27 -4.45 -0.17
N LYS A 559 19.37 -3.15 0.16
CA LYS A 559 20.60 -2.35 -0.01
C LYS A 559 21.57 -2.49 1.16
N ILE A 560 21.11 -2.95 2.32
CA ILE A 560 21.92 -3.07 3.55
C ILE A 560 21.86 -4.51 4.08
N SER A 561 23.00 -5.05 4.52
CA SER A 561 23.12 -6.45 4.91
C SER A 561 22.37 -6.81 6.19
N ASN A 562 22.32 -5.90 7.17
CA ASN A 562 21.68 -6.15 8.47
C ASN A 562 20.69 -5.06 8.84
N MET A 563 19.61 -5.47 9.51
CA MET A 563 18.58 -4.57 10.04
C MET A 563 19.15 -3.54 11.05
N GLU A 564 20.22 -3.89 11.76
CA GLU A 564 20.87 -3.04 12.76
C GLU A 564 21.62 -1.85 12.14
N ASP A 565 22.08 -2.01 10.89
CA ASP A 565 22.84 -1.00 10.15
C ASP A 565 21.94 0.06 9.49
N ILE A 566 20.61 -0.14 9.54
CA ILE A 566 19.63 0.80 9.01
C ILE A 566 19.60 2.07 9.89
N GLN A 567 20.00 3.18 9.28
CA GLN A 567 19.84 4.50 9.84
C GLN A 567 18.38 4.90 9.80
N SER A 568 17.80 5.09 10.98
CA SER A 568 16.41 5.52 11.10
C SER A 568 16.25 6.96 10.62
N ARG A 569 15.12 7.27 9.96
CA ARG A 569 14.81 8.64 9.55
C ARG A 569 13.41 9.08 9.94
N LYS A 570 13.26 10.35 10.26
CA LYS A 570 11.98 11.02 10.42
C LYS A 570 11.53 11.60 9.07
N PRO A 571 10.34 11.25 8.56
CA PRO A 571 9.87 11.78 7.27
C PRO A 571 9.79 13.30 7.30
N TRP A 572 10.07 13.94 6.16
CA TRP A 572 10.04 15.39 5.92
C TRP A 572 11.12 16.21 6.64
N SER A 573 11.77 15.66 7.67
CA SER A 573 12.84 16.31 8.43
C SER A 573 14.22 15.72 8.15
N GLN A 574 14.26 14.42 7.83
CA GLN A 574 15.48 13.66 7.52
C GLN A 574 15.29 12.99 6.16
N GLU A 575 15.89 13.59 5.14
CA GLU A 575 15.83 13.17 3.74
C GLU A 575 17.26 12.94 3.21
N PRO A 576 17.45 12.34 2.01
CA PRO A 576 18.79 12.12 1.47
C PRO A 576 19.61 13.42 1.43
N ASP A 577 20.81 13.36 1.99
CA ASP A 577 21.73 14.49 2.02
C ASP A 577 22.56 14.54 0.72
N CYS A 578 22.54 15.68 0.03
CA CYS A 578 23.30 15.85 -1.21
C CYS A 578 24.82 15.74 -0.98
N LEU A 579 25.31 16.13 0.20
CA LEU A 579 26.73 16.06 0.56
C LEU A 579 27.23 14.63 0.77
N THR A 580 26.33 13.64 0.82
CA THR A 580 26.69 12.21 0.82
C THR A 580 27.50 11.85 -0.42
N CYS A 581 27.05 12.31 -1.59
CA CYS A 581 27.74 12.09 -2.85
C CYS A 581 28.65 13.28 -3.18
N HIS A 582 28.16 14.49 -2.95
CA HIS A 582 28.86 15.73 -3.26
C HIS A 582 29.69 16.23 -2.07
N VAL A 583 30.61 15.38 -1.60
CA VAL A 583 31.54 15.73 -0.52
C VAL A 583 32.33 16.98 -0.93
N ASP A 584 32.37 17.98 -0.05
CA ASP A 584 32.99 19.29 -0.30
C ASP A 584 32.50 20.00 -1.58
N TYR A 585 31.27 19.68 -2.02
CA TYR A 585 30.69 20.20 -3.26
C TYR A 585 31.50 19.88 -4.53
N GLU A 586 32.16 18.73 -4.53
CA GLU A 586 32.85 18.14 -5.68
C GLU A 586 31.95 17.17 -6.45
N THR A 587 32.43 16.76 -7.62
CA THR A 587 31.81 15.70 -8.44
C THR A 587 31.90 14.36 -7.71
N PRO A 588 30.82 13.59 -7.61
CA PRO A 588 30.78 12.39 -6.79
C PRO A 588 31.56 11.23 -7.43
N GLU A 589 32.37 10.53 -6.64
CA GLU A 589 32.94 9.21 -7.01
C GLU A 589 31.97 8.05 -6.69
N ILE A 590 31.15 8.23 -5.64
CA ILE A 590 30.13 7.27 -5.19
C ILE A 590 28.76 7.88 -5.45
N VAL A 591 27.88 7.09 -6.08
CA VAL A 591 26.54 7.55 -6.49
C VAL A 591 25.45 6.78 -5.75
N SER A 592 25.45 6.89 -4.42
CA SER A 592 24.37 6.37 -3.58
C SER A 592 24.15 7.26 -2.36
N GLY A 593 22.93 7.77 -2.22
CA GLY A 593 22.50 8.59 -1.09
C GLY A 593 21.71 7.81 -0.03
N TYR A 594 21.47 6.51 -0.23
CA TYR A 594 20.67 5.72 0.70
C TYR A 594 21.35 5.56 2.05
N ASN A 595 20.54 5.49 3.11
CA ASN A 595 20.96 5.28 4.50
C ASN A 595 21.81 6.44 5.07
N GLN A 596 21.85 7.58 4.39
CA GLN A 596 22.50 8.81 4.81
C GLN A 596 21.49 9.95 4.75
N TRP A 597 21.15 10.49 5.92
CA TRP A 597 20.06 11.45 6.06
C TRP A 597 20.57 12.76 6.62
N THR A 598 19.96 13.85 6.17
CA THR A 598 20.14 15.15 6.82
C THR A 598 19.79 15.07 8.30
N GLU A 599 20.51 15.81 9.15
CA GLU A 599 20.29 15.78 10.60
C GLU A 599 18.97 16.45 10.98
N THR A 600 18.68 17.61 10.37
CA THR A 600 17.52 18.44 10.68
C THR A 600 16.86 18.98 9.41
N SER A 601 15.69 19.62 9.59
CA SER A 601 15.01 20.32 8.50
C SER A 601 15.85 21.44 7.88
N ASP A 602 16.76 22.05 8.64
CA ASP A 602 17.53 23.22 8.20
C ASP A 602 18.67 22.81 7.27
N THR A 603 19.15 21.57 7.42
CA THR A 603 20.15 20.94 6.55
C THR A 603 19.56 20.31 5.28
N LEU A 604 18.25 20.39 5.06
CA LEU A 604 17.65 19.91 3.81
C LEU A 604 18.10 20.78 2.63
N PHE A 605 18.37 20.17 1.47
CA PHE A 605 18.71 20.91 0.24
C PHE A 605 17.80 22.11 -0.05
N ARG A 606 16.49 21.98 0.18
CA ARG A 606 15.50 23.07 0.00
C ARG A 606 15.65 24.25 0.97
N ASN A 607 16.33 24.03 2.08
CA ASN A 607 16.52 24.95 3.19
C ASN A 607 18.00 25.28 3.41
N LEU A 608 18.91 24.81 2.56
CA LEU A 608 20.33 25.14 2.62
C LEU A 608 20.60 26.45 1.87
N THR A 609 21.59 27.19 2.37
CA THR A 609 22.12 28.41 1.76
C THR A 609 23.57 28.17 1.42
N GLY A 610 23.99 28.50 0.20
CA GLY A 610 25.38 28.43 -0.20
C GLY A 610 26.20 29.59 0.39
N ASN A 611 27.52 29.52 0.22
CA ASN A 611 28.46 30.51 0.76
C ASN A 611 28.22 31.95 0.27
N ALA A 612 27.50 32.12 -0.84
CA ALA A 612 27.13 33.42 -1.41
C ALA A 612 25.82 34.01 -0.83
N GLY A 613 25.23 33.41 0.21
CA GLY A 613 23.95 33.87 0.79
C GLY A 613 22.70 33.47 -0.03
N ILE A 614 22.91 32.81 -1.17
CA ILE A 614 21.82 32.35 -2.05
C ILE A 614 21.36 30.94 -1.65
N ARG A 615 20.04 30.72 -1.68
CA ARG A 615 19.46 29.40 -1.43
C ARG A 615 19.85 28.41 -2.51
N CYS A 616 20.19 27.18 -2.13
CA CYS A 616 20.61 26.15 -3.08
C CYS A 616 19.54 25.91 -4.17
N THR A 617 18.26 25.95 -3.80
CA THR A 617 17.14 25.82 -4.75
C THR A 617 16.96 26.99 -5.70
N ALA A 618 17.41 28.19 -5.31
CA ALA A 618 17.39 29.36 -6.20
C ALA A 618 18.37 29.16 -7.36
N CYS A 619 19.56 28.61 -7.07
CA CYS A 619 20.60 28.35 -8.07
C CYS A 619 20.34 27.06 -8.85
N HIS A 620 20.05 25.95 -8.16
CA HIS A 620 20.02 24.62 -8.77
C HIS A 620 18.63 24.15 -9.19
N GLY A 621 17.56 24.86 -8.82
CA GLY A 621 16.18 24.43 -9.04
C GLY A 621 15.60 23.64 -7.87
N GLN A 622 14.35 23.19 -8.01
CA GLN A 622 13.60 22.56 -6.92
C GLN A 622 14.06 21.10 -6.68
N PRO A 623 13.85 20.53 -5.47
CA PRO A 623 14.17 19.13 -5.21
C PRO A 623 13.48 18.20 -6.21
N HIS A 624 14.23 17.28 -6.83
CA HIS A 624 13.76 16.37 -7.90
C HIS A 624 13.53 17.01 -9.28
N SER A 625 13.76 18.31 -9.45
CA SER A 625 13.73 19.00 -10.75
C SER A 625 14.88 20.03 -10.83
N LEU A 626 16.08 19.53 -10.53
CA LEU A 626 17.33 20.30 -10.62
C LEU A 626 17.67 20.60 -12.08
N TYR A 627 18.31 21.73 -12.34
CA TYR A 627 18.72 22.15 -13.69
C TYR A 627 19.92 21.35 -14.23
N PRO A 628 19.94 21.01 -15.54
CA PRO A 628 18.80 21.00 -16.46
C PRO A 628 17.72 20.01 -16.02
N ALA A 629 16.46 20.42 -16.12
CA ALA A 629 15.31 19.56 -15.86
C ALA A 629 14.59 19.16 -17.16
N SER A 630 14.11 17.93 -17.23
CA SER A 630 13.46 17.35 -18.42
C SER A 630 11.97 17.14 -18.19
N ASN A 631 11.10 17.93 -18.83
CA ASN A 631 9.66 17.82 -18.65
C ASN A 631 8.98 17.11 -19.83
N ILE A 632 8.07 16.18 -19.54
CA ILE A 632 7.35 15.36 -20.54
C ILE A 632 6.45 16.16 -21.50
N PHE A 633 6.13 17.41 -21.16
CA PHE A 633 5.25 18.24 -21.99
C PHE A 633 5.98 19.29 -22.82
N ASP A 634 7.10 19.80 -22.30
CA ASP A 634 7.89 20.88 -22.93
C ASP A 634 9.27 20.94 -22.25
N SER A 635 10.34 20.67 -23.00
CA SER A 635 11.72 20.61 -22.48
C SER A 635 12.19 21.89 -21.79
N ASN A 636 11.57 23.03 -22.05
CA ASN A 636 11.94 24.31 -21.44
C ASN A 636 11.13 24.64 -20.19
N ARG A 637 10.05 23.91 -19.92
CA ARG A 637 9.04 24.27 -18.90
C ARG A 637 9.61 24.38 -17.50
N ASP A 638 10.40 23.42 -17.04
CA ASP A 638 11.04 23.54 -15.72
C ASP A 638 12.23 24.51 -15.74
N ASN A 639 12.81 24.76 -16.91
CA ASN A 639 14.02 25.58 -17.09
C ASN A 639 13.73 27.07 -17.37
N ILE A 640 12.48 27.54 -17.28
CA ILE A 640 12.06 28.91 -17.66
C ILE A 640 12.95 29.99 -17.03
N GLN A 641 13.22 29.89 -15.73
CA GLN A 641 14.00 30.87 -14.99
C GLN A 641 15.48 30.89 -15.43
N ALA A 642 16.10 29.71 -15.61
CA ALA A 642 17.47 29.64 -16.11
C ALA A 642 17.57 30.19 -17.54
N LEU A 643 16.63 29.83 -18.42
CA LEU A 643 16.59 30.34 -19.79
C LEU A 643 16.36 31.86 -19.83
N GLN A 644 15.52 32.41 -18.95
CA GLN A 644 15.28 33.85 -18.84
C GLN A 644 16.57 34.64 -18.56
N TYR A 645 17.38 34.16 -17.61
CA TYR A 645 18.53 34.94 -17.12
C TYR A 645 19.84 34.67 -17.86
N GLN A 646 20.07 33.44 -18.34
CA GLN A 646 21.34 33.04 -18.94
C GLN A 646 21.20 32.33 -20.30
N SER A 647 19.98 32.18 -20.83
CA SER A 647 19.70 31.50 -22.10
C SER A 647 20.18 30.03 -22.19
N VAL A 648 20.63 29.45 -21.07
CA VAL A 648 21.08 28.07 -20.96
C VAL A 648 20.44 27.40 -19.75
N ALA A 649 19.91 26.18 -19.94
CA ALA A 649 19.26 25.39 -18.90
C ALA A 649 20.31 24.74 -17.98
N ARG A 650 20.94 25.54 -17.12
CA ARG A 650 21.95 25.11 -16.15
C ARG A 650 21.68 25.78 -14.81
N PRO A 651 22.33 25.35 -13.71
CA PRO A 651 22.33 26.12 -12.48
C PRO A 651 22.63 27.60 -12.74
N ILE A 652 21.96 28.49 -12.01
CA ILE A 652 22.10 29.95 -12.18
C ILE A 652 23.54 30.35 -11.90
N GLY A 653 24.19 30.98 -12.90
CA GLY A 653 25.59 31.36 -12.85
C GLY A 653 26.57 30.25 -13.25
N GLY A 654 26.08 29.05 -13.57
CA GLY A 654 26.90 27.94 -14.03
C GLY A 654 27.46 28.16 -15.43
N ASN A 655 28.52 27.42 -15.81
CA ASN A 655 29.22 27.56 -17.09
C ASN A 655 29.67 29.02 -17.40
N GLY A 656 30.18 29.72 -16.39
CA GLY A 656 30.72 31.08 -16.53
C GLY A 656 29.66 32.18 -16.71
N GLN A 657 28.38 31.90 -16.44
CA GLN A 657 27.28 32.87 -16.56
C GLN A 657 27.22 33.84 -15.36
N CYS A 658 28.37 34.35 -14.91
CA CYS A 658 28.48 35.24 -13.75
C CYS A 658 27.70 36.54 -13.94
N SER A 659 27.49 36.97 -15.19
CA SER A 659 26.75 38.18 -15.54
C SER A 659 25.31 38.17 -15.06
N VAL A 660 24.74 37.02 -14.70
CA VAL A 660 23.40 36.94 -14.10
C VAL A 660 23.31 37.75 -12.80
N CYS A 661 24.38 37.79 -12.00
CA CYS A 661 24.40 38.55 -10.75
C CYS A 661 25.44 39.68 -10.77
N HIS A 662 26.59 39.47 -11.41
CA HIS A 662 27.70 40.41 -11.40
C HIS A 662 27.66 41.36 -12.62
N MET A 663 27.94 42.64 -12.40
CA MET A 663 28.06 43.64 -13.47
C MET A 663 29.47 43.75 -14.06
N ILE A 664 30.43 43.01 -13.51
CA ILE A 664 31.82 42.94 -13.99
C ILE A 664 32.17 41.52 -14.46
N ASN A 665 33.23 41.41 -15.27
CA ASN A 665 33.79 40.12 -15.64
C ASN A 665 34.58 39.52 -14.47
N MET A 666 34.04 38.48 -13.88
CA MET A 666 34.70 37.75 -12.78
C MET A 666 35.89 36.93 -13.30
N GLN A 667 37.04 37.05 -12.64
CA GLN A 667 38.25 36.27 -12.95
C GLN A 667 38.32 34.96 -12.13
N ASP A 668 37.79 34.99 -10.91
CA ASP A 668 37.74 33.86 -9.98
C ASP A 668 36.28 33.50 -9.67
N ASN A 669 36.03 32.20 -9.46
CA ASN A 669 34.71 31.73 -9.07
C ASN A 669 34.64 31.47 -7.55
N TYR A 670 33.90 32.32 -6.85
CA TYR A 670 33.60 32.16 -5.43
C TYR A 670 32.57 31.04 -5.14
N HIS A 671 31.88 30.55 -6.18
CA HIS A 671 30.88 29.49 -6.07
C HIS A 671 31.56 28.11 -6.13
N HIS A 672 30.96 27.14 -5.46
CA HIS A 672 31.49 25.78 -5.43
C HIS A 672 31.45 25.11 -6.81
N LYS A 673 32.34 24.14 -7.05
CA LYS A 673 32.54 23.52 -8.37
C LYS A 673 31.29 22.83 -8.94
N ASN A 674 30.43 22.27 -8.09
CA ASN A 674 29.14 21.70 -8.52
C ASN A 674 28.15 22.70 -9.13
N MET A 675 28.43 24.00 -9.08
CA MET A 675 27.66 25.01 -9.80
C MET A 675 28.20 25.25 -11.22
N VAL A 676 29.47 24.91 -11.47
CA VAL A 676 30.25 25.42 -12.60
C VAL A 676 30.26 24.49 -13.80
N GLN A 677 30.25 23.17 -13.56
CA GLN A 677 30.41 22.13 -14.61
C GLN A 677 29.09 21.74 -15.28
#